data_AF-A0A2H6ENG7-F1
#
_entry.id   AF-A0A2H6ENG7-F1
#
_cell.length_a   1.000
_cell.length_b   1.000
_cell.length_c   1.000
_cell.angle_alpha   90.00
_cell.angle_beta   90.00
_cell.angle_gamma   90.00
#
_symmetry.space_group_name_H-M   'P 1'
#
loop_
_entity.id
_entity.type
_entity.pdbx_description
1 polymer ?
#
loop_
_entity_poly.entity_id
_entity_poly.type
_entity_poly.pdbx_seq_one_letter_code
_entity_poly.pdbx_strand_id
1 'polypeptide(L)'
;MNIHELEIERQKLNSTIKVEKSPRILLFELNNYLEKIVSVKYKNIYESFFIEFLSKYIELIDSFSPVGIDPAITEQILKNAKSLLSVNAFSEFLGDLSKAINALENKYLLLHKVLEGEKLERIDKGNIGIPFPVIEQHPFNNNNYGLIEHLQIIIRKGKNPTEDQFTIIPSQVNLEKKLTSQIEKSWQLSKNYCKDHIRKIYPSHEVIIRFSEKYGNYVGESLGVALTIGFIEELHKFYNLPIDVSVNKYAVFTGGIDEDGNVKSVSSKVINKKIETVFYSCKNIFAIPKGDETSAGELRDNLKKTYPKRNLKLVPVEDISDLINRRDLLDIRKQNPIKRTAKFMKKKAVTVSLAIILLGIFSFNLLKYFNNKPVKLVDNDKELIVENKYGKTLFIEKVYYQLLTPEQKGEAKYYRRLIDIDNDGTNELLLLKENLDNPSQNKSLGRLACFNNKGKLIWSNIFSAQIKTKRDSFSSTYKFERILGITKRNGRKIIYASAREYLYYPTAVVSLDAKSGKRVGNIFWHPGSINFGMIGDFNKDQIPRIILFGINNGMERCAVMSINLDELNGRAPSKPNYCFLGYPVAKFNKYILLPKTDYNDYFKIRYNKPAGFEFEYNFNKLYIYTNENGKIERPIGVGYYLDKNLSNPEVIIGDDFQIARDSLVVHGKLHPPLTNTNEYRNILLNQFMEWDAKSGKFVKMIKK
;
A
#
# COMPACT_ATOMS: atom_id res chain seq x y z
N MET A 1 -31.36 -21.88 -69.08
CA MET A 1 -31.98 -20.54 -69.22
C MET A 1 -31.33 -19.80 -70.38
N ASN A 2 -32.09 -18.98 -71.08
CA ASN A 2 -31.56 -18.02 -72.06
C ASN A 2 -31.17 -16.69 -71.37
N ILE A 3 -30.49 -15.78 -72.09
CA ILE A 3 -30.00 -14.50 -71.54
C ILE A 3 -31.17 -13.60 -71.06
N HIS A 4 -32.30 -13.61 -71.76
CA HIS A 4 -33.46 -12.80 -71.40
C HIS A 4 -34.09 -13.24 -70.07
N GLU A 5 -34.20 -14.56 -69.86
CA GLU A 5 -34.66 -15.14 -68.58
C GLU A 5 -33.72 -14.80 -67.42
N LEU A 6 -32.40 -14.79 -67.65
CA LEU A 6 -31.42 -14.39 -66.63
C LEU A 6 -31.58 -12.90 -66.25
N GLU A 7 -31.81 -12.02 -67.21
CA GLU A 7 -32.03 -10.60 -66.95
C GLU A 7 -33.32 -10.35 -66.14
N ILE A 8 -34.39 -11.09 -66.41
CA ILE A 8 -35.63 -11.03 -65.60
C ILE A 8 -35.36 -11.46 -64.15
N GLU A 9 -34.64 -12.57 -63.95
CA GLU A 9 -34.28 -13.05 -62.61
C GLU A 9 -33.32 -12.09 -61.88
N ARG A 10 -32.38 -11.47 -62.60
CA ARG A 10 -31.51 -10.41 -62.08
C ARG A 10 -32.31 -9.21 -61.59
N GLN A 11 -33.32 -8.77 -62.34
CA GLN A 11 -34.19 -7.65 -61.95
C GLN A 11 -35.03 -7.98 -60.71
N LYS A 12 -35.55 -9.21 -60.61
CA LYS A 12 -36.25 -9.70 -59.40
C LYS A 12 -35.33 -9.73 -58.19
N LEU A 13 -34.11 -10.24 -58.35
CA LEU A 13 -33.13 -10.28 -57.26
C LEU A 13 -32.77 -8.87 -56.78
N ASN A 14 -32.59 -7.93 -57.71
CA ASN A 14 -32.36 -6.52 -57.39
C ASN A 14 -33.52 -5.86 -56.65
N SER A 15 -34.77 -6.22 -56.93
CA SER A 15 -35.92 -5.72 -56.16
C SER A 15 -36.00 -6.37 -54.78
N THR A 16 -35.71 -7.67 -54.66
CA THR A 16 -35.63 -8.38 -53.38
C THR A 16 -34.56 -7.79 -52.47
N ILE A 17 -33.33 -7.57 -52.97
CA ILE A 17 -32.21 -7.00 -52.19
C ILE A 17 -32.54 -5.62 -51.62
N LYS A 18 -33.37 -4.82 -52.32
CA LYS A 18 -33.78 -3.48 -51.84
C LYS A 18 -34.77 -3.53 -50.68
N VAL A 19 -35.56 -4.59 -50.56
CA VAL A 19 -36.69 -4.67 -49.62
C VAL A 19 -36.38 -5.60 -48.45
N GLU A 20 -35.74 -6.74 -48.72
CA GLU A 20 -35.41 -7.74 -47.71
C GLU A 20 -34.23 -7.29 -46.84
N LYS A 21 -34.38 -7.46 -45.53
CA LYS A 21 -33.39 -7.06 -44.52
C LYS A 21 -32.69 -8.25 -43.88
N SER A 22 -33.21 -9.45 -44.04
CA SER A 22 -32.62 -10.68 -43.51
C SER A 22 -31.38 -11.08 -44.33
N PRO A 23 -30.17 -11.03 -43.74
CA PRO A 23 -28.94 -11.41 -44.43
C PRO A 23 -28.98 -12.86 -44.93
N ARG A 24 -29.62 -13.74 -44.16
CA ARG A 24 -29.77 -15.16 -44.50
C ARG A 24 -30.69 -15.37 -45.69
N ILE A 25 -31.85 -14.71 -45.72
CA ILE A 25 -32.77 -14.81 -46.86
C ILE A 25 -32.10 -14.24 -48.11
N LEU A 26 -31.42 -13.10 -48.00
CA LEU A 26 -30.64 -12.53 -49.10
C LEU A 26 -29.57 -13.49 -49.62
N LEU A 27 -28.86 -14.18 -48.73
CA LEU A 27 -27.87 -15.19 -49.13
C LEU A 27 -28.53 -16.35 -49.88
N PHE A 28 -29.68 -16.83 -49.42
CA PHE A 28 -30.41 -17.91 -50.09
C PHE A 28 -30.87 -17.48 -51.49
N GLU A 29 -31.42 -16.28 -51.63
CA GLU A 29 -31.86 -15.76 -52.94
C GLU A 29 -30.67 -15.55 -53.90
N LEU A 30 -29.56 -14.97 -53.41
CA LEU A 30 -28.32 -14.84 -54.19
C LEU A 30 -27.75 -16.21 -54.59
N ASN A 31 -27.77 -17.20 -53.68
CA ASN A 31 -27.27 -18.53 -53.94
C ASN A 31 -28.15 -19.29 -54.94
N ASN A 32 -29.47 -19.15 -54.84
CA ASN A 32 -30.43 -19.71 -55.79
C ASN A 32 -30.25 -19.09 -57.19
N TYR A 33 -30.03 -17.78 -57.27
CA TYR A 33 -29.73 -17.11 -58.52
C TYR A 33 -28.38 -17.57 -59.10
N LEU A 34 -27.35 -17.72 -58.26
CA LEU A 34 -26.05 -18.24 -58.68
C LEU A 34 -26.17 -19.67 -59.24
N GLU A 35 -26.98 -20.53 -58.63
CA GLU A 35 -27.24 -21.88 -59.15
C GLU A 35 -27.88 -21.86 -60.54
N LYS A 36 -28.82 -20.92 -60.78
CA LYS A 36 -29.41 -20.69 -62.10
C LYS A 36 -28.35 -20.23 -63.12
N ILE A 37 -27.41 -19.37 -62.72
CA ILE A 37 -26.28 -18.97 -63.59
C ILE A 37 -25.35 -20.15 -63.87
N VAL A 38 -24.97 -20.93 -62.85
CA VAL A 38 -24.08 -22.10 -62.99
C VAL A 38 -24.65 -23.14 -63.95
N SER A 39 -25.98 -23.23 -64.07
CA SER A 39 -26.64 -24.11 -65.03
C SER A 39 -26.39 -23.74 -66.51
N VAL A 40 -25.82 -22.57 -66.79
CA VAL A 40 -25.51 -22.09 -68.15
C VAL A 40 -24.02 -22.30 -68.47
N LYS A 41 -23.73 -22.98 -69.59
CA LYS A 41 -22.38 -23.48 -69.93
C LYS A 41 -21.28 -22.41 -70.16
N TYR A 42 -21.61 -21.13 -70.29
CA TYR A 42 -20.64 -20.10 -70.70
C TYR A 42 -20.08 -19.31 -69.50
N LYS A 43 -18.77 -19.43 -69.27
CA LYS A 43 -18.08 -18.77 -68.14
C LYS A 43 -18.09 -17.23 -68.20
N ASN A 44 -18.28 -16.63 -69.36
CA ASN A 44 -18.32 -15.17 -69.50
C ASN A 44 -19.62 -14.55 -68.93
N ILE A 45 -20.64 -15.38 -68.66
CA ILE A 45 -21.93 -14.91 -68.09
C ILE A 45 -21.78 -14.51 -66.63
N TYR A 46 -20.86 -15.12 -65.88
CA TYR A 46 -20.61 -14.77 -64.47
C TYR A 46 -20.18 -13.30 -64.31
N GLU A 47 -19.31 -12.83 -65.20
CA GLU A 47 -18.85 -11.44 -65.22
C GLU A 47 -20.00 -10.48 -65.50
N SER A 48 -20.88 -10.79 -66.44
CA SER A 48 -21.97 -9.88 -66.81
C SER A 48 -23.16 -9.90 -65.83
N PHE A 49 -23.43 -11.01 -65.15
CA PHE A 49 -24.70 -11.21 -64.41
C PHE A 49 -24.54 -11.40 -62.90
N PHE A 50 -23.33 -11.63 -62.37
CA PHE A 50 -23.11 -11.84 -60.94
C PHE A 50 -22.06 -10.91 -60.31
N ILE A 51 -21.18 -10.28 -61.09
CA ILE A 51 -20.11 -9.44 -60.55
C ILE A 51 -20.63 -8.33 -59.64
N GLU A 52 -21.78 -7.74 -59.97
CA GLU A 52 -22.41 -6.68 -59.18
C GLU A 52 -22.87 -7.13 -57.79
N PHE A 53 -23.14 -8.44 -57.62
CA PHE A 53 -23.58 -9.03 -56.37
C PHE A 53 -22.44 -9.65 -55.57
N LEU A 54 -21.27 -9.85 -56.20
CA LEU A 54 -20.20 -10.67 -55.64
C LEU A 54 -19.71 -10.15 -54.28
N SER A 55 -19.48 -8.83 -54.17
CA SER A 55 -19.07 -8.20 -52.91
C SER A 55 -20.09 -8.46 -51.78
N LYS A 56 -21.39 -8.29 -52.08
CA LYS A 56 -22.46 -8.54 -51.10
C LYS A 56 -22.58 -10.03 -50.76
N TYR A 57 -22.42 -10.91 -51.74
CA TYR A 57 -22.45 -12.36 -51.54
C TYR A 57 -21.30 -12.83 -50.64
N ILE A 58 -20.09 -12.29 -50.81
CA ILE A 58 -18.93 -12.57 -49.94
C ILE A 58 -19.22 -12.12 -48.50
N GLU A 59 -19.71 -10.89 -48.30
CA GLU A 59 -20.12 -10.37 -46.99
C GLU A 59 -21.16 -11.28 -46.29
N LEU A 60 -22.14 -11.74 -47.06
CA LEU A 60 -23.21 -12.60 -46.55
C LEU A 60 -22.72 -14.02 -46.22
N ILE A 61 -21.82 -14.61 -47.02
CA ILE A 61 -21.19 -15.90 -46.70
C ILE A 61 -20.37 -15.80 -45.42
N ASP A 62 -19.54 -14.76 -45.29
CA ASP A 62 -18.65 -14.59 -44.14
C ASP A 62 -19.42 -14.48 -42.82
N SER A 63 -20.56 -13.76 -42.86
CA SER A 63 -21.45 -13.58 -41.70
C SER A 63 -22.42 -14.74 -41.46
N PHE A 64 -22.67 -15.60 -42.46
CA PHE A 64 -23.64 -16.69 -42.36
C PHE A 64 -23.29 -17.73 -41.29
N SER A 65 -24.33 -18.22 -40.62
CA SER A 65 -24.23 -19.31 -39.64
C SER A 65 -24.99 -20.53 -40.15
N PRO A 66 -24.34 -21.71 -40.23
CA PRO A 66 -25.00 -22.95 -40.66
C PRO A 66 -25.88 -23.57 -39.57
N VAL A 67 -25.91 -22.99 -38.37
CA VAL A 67 -26.68 -23.49 -37.24
C VAL A 67 -28.17 -23.22 -37.42
N GLY A 68 -29.00 -24.22 -37.16
CA GLY A 68 -30.47 -24.11 -37.14
C GLY A 68 -31.15 -24.45 -38.45
N ILE A 69 -30.39 -24.89 -39.45
CA ILE A 69 -30.89 -25.23 -40.78
C ILE A 69 -30.34 -26.59 -41.23
N ASP A 70 -30.99 -27.19 -42.23
CA ASP A 70 -30.54 -28.44 -42.81
C ASP A 70 -29.09 -28.30 -43.37
N PRO A 71 -28.16 -29.20 -42.98
CA PRO A 71 -26.79 -29.21 -43.50
C PRO A 71 -26.68 -29.15 -45.02
N ALA A 72 -27.61 -29.76 -45.76
CA ALA A 72 -27.62 -29.76 -47.22
C ALA A 72 -27.65 -28.34 -47.84
N ILE A 73 -28.28 -27.38 -47.17
CA ILE A 73 -28.33 -25.99 -47.63
C ILE A 73 -26.93 -25.36 -47.55
N THR A 74 -26.19 -25.62 -46.48
CA THR A 74 -24.83 -25.08 -46.31
C THR A 74 -23.86 -25.70 -47.31
N GLU A 75 -23.97 -27.02 -47.55
CA GLU A 75 -23.17 -27.72 -48.55
C GLU A 75 -23.39 -27.13 -49.95
N GLN A 76 -24.63 -26.84 -50.30
CA GLN A 76 -24.97 -26.21 -51.58
C GLN A 76 -24.37 -24.80 -51.71
N ILE A 77 -24.43 -23.98 -50.65
CA ILE A 77 -23.82 -22.64 -50.63
C ILE A 77 -22.30 -22.75 -50.81
N LEU A 78 -21.63 -23.63 -50.05
CA LEU A 78 -20.18 -23.82 -50.14
C LEU A 78 -19.75 -24.32 -51.52
N LYS A 79 -20.50 -25.26 -52.11
CA LYS A 79 -20.27 -25.75 -53.47
C LYS A 79 -20.35 -24.63 -54.50
N ASN A 80 -21.41 -23.82 -54.44
CA ASN A 80 -21.62 -22.70 -55.36
C ASN A 80 -20.55 -21.63 -55.19
N ALA A 81 -20.22 -21.23 -53.95
CA ALA A 81 -19.18 -20.25 -53.66
C ALA A 81 -17.80 -20.69 -54.16
N LYS A 82 -17.42 -21.96 -53.95
CA LYS A 82 -16.15 -22.52 -54.46
C LYS A 82 -16.05 -22.49 -55.98
N SER A 83 -17.17 -22.67 -56.69
CA SER A 83 -17.18 -22.61 -58.16
C SER A 83 -16.68 -21.26 -58.68
N LEU A 84 -16.93 -20.18 -57.94
CA LEU A 84 -16.53 -18.82 -58.29
C LEU A 84 -15.01 -18.59 -58.18
N LEU A 85 -14.28 -19.39 -57.39
CA LEU A 85 -12.81 -19.28 -57.28
C LEU A 85 -12.09 -19.58 -58.60
N SER A 86 -12.76 -20.28 -59.52
CA SER A 86 -12.22 -20.64 -60.84
C SER A 86 -12.54 -19.62 -61.95
N VAL A 87 -13.19 -18.50 -61.61
CA VAL A 87 -13.63 -17.47 -62.56
C VAL A 87 -12.62 -16.32 -62.59
N ASN A 88 -11.89 -16.19 -63.70
CA ASN A 88 -10.82 -15.18 -63.85
C ASN A 88 -11.29 -13.73 -63.65
N ALA A 89 -12.53 -13.41 -64.04
CA ALA A 89 -13.12 -12.08 -63.88
C ALA A 89 -13.24 -11.64 -62.40
N PHE A 90 -13.13 -12.56 -61.45
CA PHE A 90 -13.23 -12.28 -60.02
C PHE A 90 -11.88 -12.21 -59.31
N SER A 91 -10.78 -12.09 -60.06
CA SER A 91 -9.40 -12.11 -59.54
C SER A 91 -9.17 -11.16 -58.35
N GLU A 92 -9.74 -9.95 -58.39
CA GLU A 92 -9.64 -8.96 -57.31
C GLU A 92 -10.34 -9.38 -56.01
N PHE A 93 -11.35 -10.26 -56.09
CA PHE A 93 -12.16 -10.73 -54.95
C PHE A 93 -11.73 -12.10 -54.43
N LEU A 94 -10.81 -12.81 -55.10
CA LEU A 94 -10.45 -14.18 -54.74
C LEU A 94 -9.94 -14.33 -53.31
N GLY A 95 -9.19 -13.33 -52.81
CA GLY A 95 -8.69 -13.33 -51.44
C GLY A 95 -9.82 -13.31 -50.41
N ASP A 96 -10.75 -12.36 -50.55
CA ASP A 96 -11.88 -12.21 -49.64
C ASP A 96 -12.88 -13.36 -49.76
N LEU A 97 -13.15 -13.83 -50.98
CA LEU A 97 -14.03 -14.98 -51.22
C LEU A 97 -13.44 -16.26 -50.62
N SER A 98 -12.15 -16.54 -50.81
CA SER A 98 -11.50 -17.71 -50.22
C SER A 98 -11.55 -17.64 -48.69
N LYS A 99 -11.32 -16.46 -48.11
CA LYS A 99 -11.44 -16.24 -46.67
C LYS A 99 -12.85 -16.51 -46.16
N ALA A 100 -13.88 -15.97 -46.82
CA ALA A 100 -15.28 -16.17 -46.45
C ALA A 100 -15.70 -17.65 -46.57
N ILE A 101 -15.29 -18.35 -47.64
CA ILE A 101 -15.52 -19.79 -47.81
C ILE A 101 -14.86 -20.57 -46.67
N ASN A 102 -13.56 -20.35 -46.42
CA ASN A 102 -12.85 -21.03 -45.34
C ASN A 102 -13.51 -20.77 -43.97
N ALA A 103 -14.00 -19.56 -43.73
CA ALA A 103 -14.73 -19.23 -42.51
C ALA A 103 -16.02 -20.04 -42.38
N LEU A 104 -16.84 -20.11 -43.44
CA LEU A 104 -18.06 -20.90 -43.45
C LEU A 104 -17.79 -22.41 -43.34
N GLU A 105 -16.76 -22.94 -44.01
CA GLU A 105 -16.35 -24.34 -43.90
C GLU A 105 -15.98 -24.71 -42.47
N ASN A 106 -15.23 -23.85 -41.78
CA ASN A 106 -14.88 -24.07 -40.38
C ASN A 106 -16.14 -24.09 -39.50
N LYS A 107 -17.10 -23.17 -39.71
CA LYS A 107 -18.39 -23.18 -38.99
C LYS A 107 -19.19 -24.45 -39.29
N TYR A 108 -19.21 -24.89 -40.55
CA TYR A 108 -19.91 -26.10 -40.98
C TYR A 108 -19.30 -27.38 -40.39
N LEU A 109 -17.97 -27.48 -40.40
CA LEU A 109 -17.25 -28.62 -39.82
C LEU A 109 -17.56 -28.79 -38.33
N LEU A 110 -17.70 -27.69 -37.59
CA LEU A 110 -18.11 -27.73 -36.17
C LEU A 110 -19.52 -28.31 -36.00
N LEU A 111 -20.47 -27.91 -36.84
CA LEU A 111 -21.83 -28.47 -36.83
C LEU A 111 -21.80 -29.97 -37.18
N HIS A 112 -21.08 -30.35 -38.23
CA HIS A 112 -20.97 -31.74 -38.68
C HIS A 112 -20.40 -32.64 -37.58
N LYS A 113 -19.34 -32.21 -36.87
CA LYS A 113 -18.79 -32.93 -35.72
C LYS A 113 -19.84 -33.20 -34.62
N VAL A 114 -20.71 -32.22 -34.34
CA VAL A 114 -21.80 -32.40 -33.35
C VAL A 114 -22.85 -33.38 -33.85
N LEU A 115 -23.18 -33.35 -35.15
CA LEU A 115 -24.09 -34.32 -35.77
C LEU A 115 -23.53 -35.75 -35.72
N GLU A 116 -22.20 -35.89 -35.83
CA GLU A 116 -21.47 -37.15 -35.63
C GLU A 116 -21.22 -37.52 -34.14
N GLY A 117 -21.81 -36.78 -33.20
CA GLY A 117 -21.80 -37.12 -31.77
C GLY A 117 -20.57 -36.63 -30.99
N GLU A 118 -19.69 -35.84 -31.59
CA GLU A 118 -18.58 -35.21 -30.86
C GLU A 118 -19.09 -34.15 -29.88
N LYS A 119 -18.48 -34.10 -28.68
CA LYS A 119 -18.76 -33.07 -27.68
C LYS A 119 -17.82 -31.88 -27.89
N LEU A 120 -18.39 -30.71 -28.18
CA LEU A 120 -17.62 -29.47 -28.20
C LEU A 120 -17.32 -28.98 -26.76
N GLU A 121 -16.04 -28.98 -26.39
CA GLU A 121 -15.56 -28.46 -25.10
C GLU A 121 -15.70 -26.92 -25.00
N ARG A 122 -15.60 -26.24 -26.14
CA ARG A 122 -15.84 -24.79 -26.29
C ARG A 122 -17.02 -24.56 -27.24
N ILE A 123 -18.16 -24.18 -26.68
CA ILE A 123 -19.18 -23.45 -27.43
C ILE A 123 -18.77 -21.98 -27.42
N ASP A 124 -18.89 -21.33 -28.57
CA ASP A 124 -18.40 -19.97 -28.88
C ASP A 124 -18.51 -18.96 -27.74
N LYS A 125 -17.43 -18.19 -27.55
CA LYS A 125 -17.39 -17.01 -26.68
C LYS A 125 -18.30 -15.86 -27.15
N GLY A 126 -18.85 -15.95 -28.37
CA GLY A 126 -19.61 -14.87 -29.02
C GLY A 126 -21.03 -14.70 -28.51
N ASN A 127 -21.74 -15.79 -28.21
CA ASN A 127 -23.20 -15.73 -27.98
C ASN A 127 -23.52 -15.80 -26.48
N ILE A 128 -23.40 -14.64 -25.84
CA ILE A 128 -23.74 -14.43 -24.42
C ILE A 128 -25.27 -14.27 -24.34
N GLY A 129 -25.98 -15.22 -23.72
CA GLY A 129 -27.43 -15.09 -23.52
C GLY A 129 -28.17 -16.42 -23.42
N ILE A 130 -29.47 -16.35 -23.14
CA ILE A 130 -30.35 -17.51 -23.00
C ILE A 130 -30.87 -17.88 -24.39
N PRO A 131 -30.52 -19.06 -24.92
CA PRO A 131 -30.88 -19.43 -26.28
C PRO A 131 -32.32 -19.94 -26.36
N PHE A 132 -33.03 -19.51 -27.39
CA PHE A 132 -34.38 -19.98 -27.71
C PHE A 132 -34.56 -20.08 -29.24
N PRO A 133 -35.30 -21.08 -29.75
CA PRO A 133 -35.45 -21.26 -31.18
C PRO A 133 -36.59 -20.38 -31.67
N VAL A 134 -36.31 -19.60 -32.71
CA VAL A 134 -37.27 -18.80 -33.46
C VAL A 134 -37.45 -19.38 -34.85
N ILE A 135 -38.61 -19.08 -35.43
CA ILE A 135 -38.92 -19.43 -36.81
C ILE A 135 -38.97 -18.12 -37.59
N GLU A 136 -38.11 -18.03 -38.61
CA GLU A 136 -38.13 -16.96 -39.60
C GLU A 136 -38.97 -17.42 -40.79
N GLN A 137 -40.01 -16.65 -41.10
CA GLN A 137 -40.85 -16.89 -42.27
C GLN A 137 -40.23 -16.19 -43.49
N HIS A 138 -40.07 -16.93 -44.58
CA HIS A 138 -39.65 -16.33 -45.84
C HIS A 138 -40.78 -15.48 -46.43
N PRO A 139 -40.54 -14.23 -46.85
CA PRO A 139 -41.63 -13.37 -47.32
C PRO A 139 -42.13 -13.73 -48.73
N PHE A 140 -41.29 -14.38 -49.55
CA PHE A 140 -41.61 -14.67 -50.96
C PHE A 140 -41.97 -16.14 -51.23
N ASN A 141 -41.86 -17.03 -50.23
CA ASN A 141 -42.22 -18.44 -50.35
C ASN A 141 -42.77 -18.95 -49.01
N ASN A 142 -43.45 -20.10 -49.00
CA ASN A 142 -44.04 -20.65 -47.77
C ASN A 142 -43.02 -21.39 -46.88
N ASN A 143 -41.71 -21.25 -47.13
CA ASN A 143 -40.69 -21.92 -46.34
C ASN A 143 -40.42 -21.16 -45.05
N ASN A 144 -40.16 -21.93 -44.01
CA ASN A 144 -39.83 -21.44 -42.69
C ASN A 144 -38.46 -21.96 -42.31
N TYR A 145 -37.58 -21.06 -41.87
CA TYR A 145 -36.22 -21.40 -41.47
C TYR A 145 -36.03 -21.23 -39.97
N GLY A 146 -35.30 -22.16 -39.38
CA GLY A 146 -34.96 -22.15 -37.97
C GLY A 146 -33.81 -21.21 -37.67
N LEU A 147 -33.87 -20.54 -36.51
CA LEU A 147 -32.73 -19.83 -35.94
C LEU A 147 -32.70 -20.03 -34.43
N ILE A 148 -31.50 -20.06 -33.85
CA ILE A 148 -31.33 -19.93 -32.40
C ILE A 148 -31.00 -18.48 -32.08
N GLU A 149 -31.97 -17.79 -31.49
CA GLU A 149 -31.84 -16.43 -30.98
C GLU A 149 -31.35 -16.45 -29.53
N HIS A 150 -30.68 -15.38 -29.08
CA HIS A 150 -30.16 -15.28 -27.72
C HIS A 150 -30.71 -14.05 -27.01
N LEU A 151 -31.27 -14.30 -25.83
CA LEU A 151 -31.83 -13.29 -24.94
C LEU A 151 -30.79 -12.83 -23.91
N GLN A 152 -30.52 -11.53 -23.85
CA GLN A 152 -29.79 -10.92 -22.74
C GLN A 152 -30.73 -10.04 -21.94
N ILE A 153 -30.70 -10.18 -20.62
CA ILE A 153 -31.48 -9.37 -19.70
C ILE A 153 -30.52 -8.59 -18.81
N ILE A 154 -30.80 -7.30 -18.63
CA ILE A 154 -30.07 -6.43 -17.73
C ILE A 154 -31.08 -5.75 -16.82
N ILE A 155 -30.87 -5.84 -15.50
CA ILE A 155 -31.72 -5.19 -14.51
C ILE A 155 -30.96 -4.08 -13.82
N ARG A 156 -31.60 -2.92 -13.73
CA ARG A 156 -31.10 -1.75 -13.01
C ARG A 156 -32.14 -1.29 -11.99
N LYS A 157 -31.69 -0.46 -11.04
CA LYS A 157 -32.61 0.21 -10.11
C LYS A 157 -33.46 1.19 -10.91
N GLY A 158 -34.79 1.09 -10.78
CA GLY A 158 -35.72 1.99 -11.44
C GLY A 158 -35.55 3.43 -10.97
N LYS A 159 -35.79 4.39 -11.87
CA LYS A 159 -35.84 5.83 -11.56
C LYS A 159 -37.23 6.27 -11.11
N ASN A 160 -38.28 5.60 -11.59
CA ASN A 160 -39.66 5.86 -11.23
C ASN A 160 -40.01 5.17 -9.90
N PRO A 161 -40.59 5.83 -8.88
CA PRO A 161 -40.90 5.18 -7.61
C PRO A 161 -42.04 4.15 -7.64
N THR A 162 -42.86 4.08 -8.70
CA THR A 162 -44.11 3.31 -8.66
C THR A 162 -44.17 2.11 -9.61
N GLU A 163 -43.45 2.11 -10.72
CA GLU A 163 -43.62 1.11 -11.78
C GLU A 163 -42.30 0.63 -12.38
N ASP A 164 -42.24 -0.66 -12.72
CA ASP A 164 -41.13 -1.27 -13.46
C ASP A 164 -41.17 -0.80 -14.94
N GLN A 165 -40.01 -0.53 -15.53
CA GLN A 165 -39.87 -0.06 -16.91
C GLN A 165 -39.20 -1.12 -17.79
N PHE A 166 -39.77 -1.41 -18.96
CA PHE A 166 -39.23 -2.39 -19.89
C PHE A 166 -38.71 -1.72 -21.16
N THR A 167 -37.48 -2.05 -21.54
CA THR A 167 -36.84 -1.57 -22.78
C THR A 167 -36.42 -2.77 -23.62
N ILE A 168 -36.97 -2.87 -24.84
CA ILE A 168 -36.65 -3.97 -25.78
C ILE A 168 -35.67 -3.45 -26.85
N ILE A 169 -34.59 -4.19 -27.09
CA ILE A 169 -33.56 -3.84 -28.06
C ILE A 169 -33.38 -4.98 -29.08
N PRO A 170 -33.47 -4.70 -30.39
CA PRO A 170 -33.83 -3.42 -31.00
C PRO A 170 -35.34 -3.14 -30.94
N SER A 171 -35.72 -1.87 -30.77
CA SER A 171 -37.11 -1.40 -30.64
C SER A 171 -37.89 -1.55 -31.94
N GLN A 172 -39.12 -2.08 -31.84
CA GLN A 172 -40.07 -2.25 -32.94
C GLN A 172 -41.50 -2.30 -32.40
N VAL A 173 -42.31 -1.29 -32.74
CA VAL A 173 -43.68 -1.10 -32.22
C VAL A 173 -44.56 -2.36 -32.32
N ASN A 174 -44.52 -3.08 -33.45
CA ASN A 174 -45.36 -4.27 -33.66
C ASN A 174 -44.89 -5.49 -32.85
N LEU A 175 -43.59 -5.60 -32.60
CA LEU A 175 -43.01 -6.69 -31.80
C LEU A 175 -43.26 -6.41 -30.31
N GLU A 176 -43.05 -5.17 -29.88
CA GLU A 176 -43.28 -4.74 -28.50
C GLU A 176 -44.71 -5.04 -28.09
N LYS A 177 -45.72 -4.61 -28.88
CA LYS A 177 -47.13 -4.93 -28.62
C LYS A 177 -47.41 -6.44 -28.46
N LYS A 178 -46.74 -7.30 -29.24
CA LYS A 178 -46.93 -8.76 -29.19
C LYS A 178 -46.22 -9.41 -28.00
N LEU A 179 -45.10 -8.85 -27.55
CA LEU A 179 -44.28 -9.43 -26.48
C LEU A 179 -44.62 -8.86 -25.09
N THR A 180 -45.22 -7.67 -24.99
CA THR A 180 -45.49 -6.98 -23.71
C THR A 180 -46.19 -7.89 -22.70
N SER A 181 -47.30 -8.54 -23.09
CA SER A 181 -48.04 -9.41 -22.16
C SER A 181 -47.19 -10.57 -21.65
N GLN A 182 -46.41 -11.21 -22.52
CA GLN A 182 -45.54 -12.31 -22.14
C GLN A 182 -44.38 -11.83 -21.23
N ILE A 183 -43.82 -10.65 -21.49
CA ILE A 183 -42.76 -10.04 -20.69
C ILE A 183 -43.26 -9.72 -19.28
N GLU A 184 -44.41 -9.07 -19.17
CA GLU A 184 -45.01 -8.70 -17.88
C GLU A 184 -45.33 -9.93 -17.04
N LYS A 185 -45.97 -10.96 -17.64
CA LYS A 185 -46.25 -12.23 -16.96
C LYS A 185 -44.98 -12.90 -16.46
N SER A 186 -44.00 -13.07 -17.35
CA SER A 186 -42.71 -13.69 -17.01
C SER A 186 -41.97 -12.91 -15.92
N TRP A 187 -42.04 -11.57 -15.94
CA TRP A 187 -41.43 -10.70 -14.94
C TRP A 187 -42.08 -10.83 -13.56
N GLN A 188 -43.42 -10.80 -13.49
CA GLN A 188 -44.13 -10.93 -12.21
C GLN A 188 -43.89 -12.29 -11.58
N LEU A 189 -43.96 -13.36 -12.37
CA LEU A 189 -43.64 -14.72 -11.92
C LEU A 189 -42.21 -14.82 -11.37
N SER A 190 -41.24 -14.23 -12.07
CA SER A 190 -39.84 -14.20 -11.64
C SER A 190 -39.63 -13.42 -10.34
N LYS A 191 -40.29 -12.26 -10.19
CA LYS A 191 -40.27 -11.46 -8.97
C LYS A 191 -40.88 -12.20 -7.79
N ASN A 192 -42.04 -12.85 -8.00
CA ASN A 192 -42.72 -13.63 -6.98
C ASN A 192 -41.84 -14.79 -6.51
N TYR A 193 -41.24 -15.53 -7.44
CA TYR A 193 -40.27 -16.58 -7.11
C TYR A 193 -39.09 -16.06 -6.28
N CYS A 194 -38.50 -14.92 -6.68
CA CYS A 194 -37.32 -14.38 -5.98
C CYS A 194 -37.65 -13.69 -4.64
N LYS A 195 -38.94 -13.42 -4.35
CA LYS A 195 -39.36 -12.64 -3.17
C LYS A 195 -38.98 -13.29 -1.86
N ASP A 196 -39.05 -14.62 -1.79
CA ASP A 196 -38.71 -15.38 -0.59
C ASP A 196 -37.20 -15.40 -0.32
N HIS A 197 -36.39 -15.02 -1.30
CA HIS A 197 -34.93 -15.01 -1.23
C HIS A 197 -34.35 -13.58 -1.10
N ILE A 198 -35.11 -12.55 -1.46
CA ILE A 198 -34.68 -11.14 -1.42
C ILE A 198 -35.23 -10.45 -0.17
N ARG A 199 -34.34 -10.04 0.75
CA ARG A 199 -34.73 -9.35 2.00
C ARG A 199 -35.52 -8.06 1.78
N LYS A 200 -35.18 -7.28 0.76
CA LYS A 200 -35.87 -6.02 0.41
C LYS A 200 -35.78 -5.77 -1.10
N ILE A 201 -36.91 -5.95 -1.77
CA ILE A 201 -37.05 -5.62 -3.19
C ILE A 201 -37.20 -4.10 -3.33
N TYR A 202 -36.54 -3.52 -4.34
CA TYR A 202 -36.74 -2.13 -4.72
C TYR A 202 -38.17 -1.91 -5.25
N PRO A 203 -38.74 -0.72 -5.05
CA PRO A 203 -40.11 -0.45 -5.51
C PRO A 203 -40.26 -0.56 -7.03
N SER A 204 -39.18 -0.35 -7.79
CA SER A 204 -39.16 -0.44 -9.24
C SER A 204 -37.78 -0.83 -9.81
N HIS A 205 -37.81 -1.31 -11.05
CA HIS A 205 -36.65 -1.75 -11.83
C HIS A 205 -36.73 -1.19 -13.24
N GLU A 206 -35.56 -0.94 -13.83
CA GLU A 206 -35.42 -0.77 -15.27
C GLU A 206 -34.91 -2.10 -15.83
N VAL A 207 -35.70 -2.73 -16.68
CA VAL A 207 -35.46 -4.06 -17.25
C VAL A 207 -35.18 -3.90 -18.74
N ILE A 208 -33.96 -4.19 -19.17
CA ILE A 208 -33.54 -4.09 -20.56
C ILE A 208 -33.42 -5.50 -21.14
N ILE A 209 -34.15 -5.77 -22.21
CA ILE A 209 -34.22 -7.06 -22.89
C ILE A 209 -33.60 -6.90 -24.27
N ARG A 210 -32.51 -7.62 -24.55
CA ARG A 210 -31.78 -7.54 -25.82
C ARG A 210 -31.82 -8.86 -26.56
N PHE A 211 -32.10 -8.79 -27.85
CA PHE A 211 -31.99 -9.90 -28.80
C PHE A 211 -30.70 -9.73 -29.60
N SER A 212 -29.93 -10.80 -29.73
CA SER A 212 -28.53 -10.73 -30.19
C SER A 212 -28.40 -10.79 -31.71
N GLU A 213 -29.23 -11.61 -32.36
CA GLU A 213 -29.07 -12.00 -33.76
C GLU A 213 -30.12 -11.33 -34.67
N LYS A 214 -31.28 -10.90 -34.13
CA LYS A 214 -32.48 -10.37 -34.81
C LYS A 214 -32.38 -10.18 -36.33
N TYR A 215 -32.48 -11.29 -37.07
CA TYR A 215 -32.33 -11.33 -38.53
C TYR A 215 -33.66 -11.17 -39.30
N GLY A 216 -34.84 -11.22 -38.66
CA GLY A 216 -36.11 -11.21 -39.41
C GLY A 216 -37.40 -10.97 -38.61
N ASN A 217 -38.54 -11.21 -39.25
CA ASN A 217 -39.89 -11.06 -38.67
C ASN A 217 -40.29 -12.35 -37.93
N TYR A 218 -40.14 -12.36 -36.61
CA TYR A 218 -40.47 -13.52 -35.78
C TYR A 218 -41.98 -13.62 -35.46
N VAL A 219 -42.50 -14.84 -35.37
CA VAL A 219 -43.92 -15.13 -35.06
C VAL A 219 -44.02 -16.12 -33.90
N GLY A 220 -44.84 -15.81 -32.88
CA GLY A 220 -45.25 -16.73 -31.80
C GLY A 220 -44.97 -16.26 -30.36
N GLU A 221 -45.59 -16.91 -29.38
CA GLU A 221 -45.52 -16.59 -27.93
C GLU A 221 -44.53 -17.46 -27.14
N SER A 222 -43.73 -18.26 -27.84
CA SER A 222 -42.89 -19.32 -27.26
C SER A 222 -41.66 -18.86 -26.45
N LEU A 223 -41.60 -17.59 -26.07
CA LEU A 223 -40.46 -16.93 -25.41
C LEU A 223 -40.57 -16.92 -23.87
N GLY A 224 -41.75 -17.23 -23.32
CA GLY A 224 -42.07 -17.08 -21.89
C GLY A 224 -41.10 -17.79 -20.95
N VAL A 225 -40.75 -19.04 -21.26
CA VAL A 225 -39.80 -19.83 -20.45
C VAL A 225 -38.42 -19.16 -20.42
N ALA A 226 -37.91 -18.74 -21.58
CA ALA A 226 -36.59 -18.11 -21.68
C ALA A 226 -36.54 -16.75 -20.95
N LEU A 227 -37.60 -15.94 -21.05
CA LEU A 227 -37.73 -14.68 -20.30
C LEU A 227 -37.74 -14.91 -18.80
N THR A 228 -38.56 -15.85 -18.32
CA THR A 228 -38.72 -16.14 -16.89
C THR A 228 -37.40 -16.55 -16.26
N ILE A 229 -36.69 -17.52 -16.86
CA ILE A 229 -35.39 -17.95 -16.34
C ILE A 229 -34.38 -16.79 -16.37
N GLY A 230 -34.38 -15.99 -17.43
CA GLY A 230 -33.45 -14.87 -17.54
C GLY A 230 -33.70 -13.75 -16.55
N PHE A 231 -34.96 -13.48 -16.22
CA PHE A 231 -35.29 -12.56 -15.15
C PHE A 231 -34.86 -13.11 -13.79
N ILE A 232 -35.08 -14.40 -13.51
CA ILE A 232 -34.61 -15.04 -12.29
C ILE A 232 -33.09 -14.95 -12.18
N GLU A 233 -32.35 -15.34 -13.22
CA GLU A 233 -30.88 -15.27 -13.27
C GLU A 233 -30.38 -13.84 -13.00
N GLU A 234 -30.97 -12.84 -13.65
CA GLU A 234 -30.53 -11.45 -13.50
C GLU A 234 -30.96 -10.83 -12.16
N LEU A 235 -32.11 -11.21 -11.60
CA LEU A 235 -32.54 -10.79 -10.26
C LEU A 235 -31.58 -11.31 -9.19
N HIS A 236 -31.13 -12.57 -9.29
CA HIS A 236 -30.14 -13.14 -8.37
C HIS A 236 -28.82 -12.35 -8.40
N LYS A 237 -28.38 -11.95 -9.60
CA LYS A 237 -27.17 -11.11 -9.79
C LYS A 237 -27.37 -9.70 -9.24
N PHE A 238 -28.47 -9.04 -9.59
CA PHE A 238 -28.75 -7.64 -9.23
C PHE A 238 -28.87 -7.43 -7.70
N TYR A 239 -29.52 -8.37 -7.01
CA TYR A 239 -29.65 -8.37 -5.55
C TYR A 239 -28.48 -9.02 -4.81
N ASN A 240 -27.51 -9.58 -5.53
CA ASN A 240 -26.32 -10.22 -4.97
C ASN A 240 -26.68 -11.33 -3.96
N LEU A 241 -27.59 -12.23 -4.36
CA LEU A 241 -28.11 -13.30 -3.51
C LEU A 241 -27.03 -14.33 -3.13
N PRO A 242 -27.22 -15.14 -2.08
CA PRO A 242 -26.25 -16.18 -1.69
C PRO A 242 -26.11 -17.33 -2.71
N ILE A 243 -27.06 -17.43 -3.65
CA ILE A 243 -27.14 -18.47 -4.66
C ILE A 243 -27.07 -17.79 -6.03
N ASP A 244 -26.29 -18.37 -6.93
CA ASP A 244 -26.31 -18.05 -8.36
C ASP A 244 -27.16 -19.09 -9.08
N VAL A 245 -28.08 -18.60 -9.91
CA VAL A 245 -28.82 -19.40 -10.89
C VAL A 245 -28.27 -19.03 -12.25
N SER A 246 -27.88 -20.02 -13.04
CA SER A 246 -27.40 -19.81 -14.40
C SER A 246 -27.95 -20.87 -15.34
N VAL A 247 -28.26 -20.46 -16.57
CA VAL A 247 -28.71 -21.39 -17.60
C VAL A 247 -27.59 -22.32 -18.04
N ASN A 248 -27.89 -23.61 -18.20
CA ASN A 248 -26.95 -24.56 -18.79
C ASN A 248 -26.62 -24.11 -20.23
N LYS A 249 -25.34 -23.90 -20.52
CA LYS A 249 -24.85 -23.43 -21.83
C LYS A 249 -25.24 -24.33 -23.02
N TYR A 250 -25.61 -25.58 -22.77
CA TYR A 250 -26.07 -26.55 -23.76
C TYR A 250 -27.60 -26.64 -23.88
N ALA A 251 -28.36 -25.99 -22.99
CA ALA A 251 -29.81 -25.99 -22.98
C ALA A 251 -30.38 -24.89 -23.88
N VAL A 252 -31.52 -25.17 -24.48
CA VAL A 252 -32.35 -24.26 -25.28
C VAL A 252 -33.78 -24.34 -24.78
N PHE A 253 -34.54 -23.25 -24.84
CA PHE A 253 -35.86 -23.15 -24.22
C PHE A 253 -36.92 -22.73 -25.22
N THR A 254 -38.08 -23.39 -25.19
CA THR A 254 -39.28 -22.94 -25.90
C THR A 254 -40.52 -23.16 -25.03
N GLY A 255 -41.50 -22.29 -25.16
CA GLY A 255 -42.79 -22.41 -24.48
C GLY A 255 -43.31 -21.04 -24.04
N GLY A 256 -44.61 -20.81 -24.25
CA GLY A 256 -45.29 -19.68 -23.63
C GLY A 256 -45.51 -19.95 -22.14
N ILE A 257 -45.76 -18.90 -21.36
CA ILE A 257 -46.10 -19.04 -19.93
C ILE A 257 -47.40 -18.32 -19.64
N ASP A 258 -48.29 -18.95 -18.89
CA ASP A 258 -49.50 -18.31 -18.38
C ASP A 258 -49.27 -17.60 -17.04
N GLU A 259 -50.35 -17.07 -16.47
CA GLU A 259 -50.33 -16.32 -15.21
C GLU A 259 -50.10 -17.22 -13.99
N ASP A 260 -50.43 -18.51 -14.10
CA ASP A 260 -50.24 -19.52 -13.06
C ASP A 260 -48.83 -20.14 -13.10
N GLY A 261 -48.08 -19.88 -14.18
CA GLY A 261 -46.73 -20.38 -14.40
C GLY A 261 -46.66 -21.71 -15.15
N ASN A 262 -47.74 -22.15 -15.80
CA ASN A 262 -47.73 -23.34 -16.65
C ASN A 262 -47.10 -23.04 -18.01
N VAL A 263 -46.39 -24.02 -18.56
CA VAL A 263 -45.73 -23.93 -19.88
C VAL A 263 -46.70 -24.37 -20.98
N LYS A 264 -47.05 -23.45 -21.88
CA LYS A 264 -47.99 -23.69 -22.98
C LYS A 264 -47.34 -24.36 -24.19
N SER A 265 -48.06 -25.33 -24.76
CA SER A 265 -47.76 -25.96 -26.06
C SER A 265 -47.73 -24.92 -27.19
N VAL A 266 -46.87 -25.15 -28.19
CA VAL A 266 -46.67 -24.26 -29.34
C VAL A 266 -47.26 -24.80 -30.66
N SER A 267 -47.98 -25.92 -30.62
CA SER A 267 -48.49 -26.74 -31.75
C SER A 267 -47.48 -27.68 -32.42
N SER A 268 -47.96 -28.82 -32.92
CA SER A 268 -47.13 -29.86 -33.57
C SER A 268 -46.32 -29.35 -34.77
N LYS A 269 -46.90 -28.47 -35.61
CA LYS A 269 -46.18 -27.91 -36.78
C LYS A 269 -44.99 -27.04 -36.36
N VAL A 270 -45.19 -26.22 -35.33
CA VAL A 270 -44.19 -25.27 -34.84
C VAL A 270 -43.10 -25.98 -34.04
N ILE A 271 -43.48 -26.92 -33.15
CA ILE A 271 -42.49 -27.66 -32.38
C ILE A 271 -41.61 -28.51 -33.28
N ASN A 272 -42.18 -29.13 -34.33
CA ASN A 272 -41.40 -29.90 -35.30
C ASN A 272 -40.30 -29.04 -35.94
N LYS A 273 -40.65 -27.85 -36.42
CA LYS A 273 -39.65 -26.94 -36.99
C LYS A 273 -38.59 -26.51 -35.96
N LYS A 274 -38.99 -26.25 -34.71
CA LYS A 274 -38.04 -25.89 -33.64
C LYS A 274 -37.12 -27.06 -33.25
N ILE A 275 -37.62 -28.29 -33.27
CA ILE A 275 -36.83 -29.50 -33.03
C ILE A 275 -35.77 -29.64 -34.11
N GLU A 276 -36.14 -29.47 -35.38
CA GLU A 276 -35.19 -29.44 -36.51
C GLU A 276 -34.11 -28.38 -36.29
N THR A 277 -34.50 -27.14 -35.92
CA THR A 277 -33.57 -26.05 -35.60
C THR A 277 -32.56 -26.44 -34.52
N VAL A 278 -33.03 -26.99 -33.40
CA VAL A 278 -32.14 -27.32 -32.28
C VAL A 278 -31.32 -28.59 -32.57
N PHE A 279 -31.87 -29.53 -33.33
CA PHE A 279 -31.16 -30.73 -33.75
C PHE A 279 -29.95 -30.38 -34.62
N TYR A 280 -30.13 -29.50 -35.61
CA TYR A 280 -29.07 -28.93 -36.43
C TYR A 280 -28.33 -27.76 -35.76
N SER A 281 -28.01 -27.92 -34.48
CA SER A 281 -27.24 -26.95 -33.72
C SER A 281 -26.23 -27.60 -32.79
N CYS A 282 -25.33 -26.77 -32.25
CA CYS A 282 -24.35 -27.18 -31.25
C CYS A 282 -24.96 -27.42 -29.84
N LYS A 283 -26.30 -27.38 -29.68
CA LYS A 283 -26.99 -27.50 -28.39
C LYS A 283 -27.48 -28.92 -28.15
N ASN A 284 -27.38 -29.43 -26.93
CA ASN A 284 -27.62 -30.86 -26.65
C ASN A 284 -28.85 -31.11 -25.78
N ILE A 285 -29.45 -30.05 -25.24
CA ILE A 285 -30.60 -30.15 -24.34
C ILE A 285 -31.64 -29.17 -24.84
N PHE A 286 -32.87 -29.62 -25.00
CA PHE A 286 -33.98 -28.77 -25.43
C PHE A 286 -35.15 -28.92 -24.47
N ALA A 287 -35.43 -27.84 -23.73
CA ALA A 287 -36.61 -27.73 -22.88
C ALA A 287 -37.83 -27.41 -23.77
N ILE A 288 -38.81 -28.29 -23.73
CA ILE A 288 -40.05 -28.22 -24.51
C ILE A 288 -41.27 -28.25 -23.59
N PRO A 289 -42.42 -27.69 -24.00
CA PRO A 289 -43.67 -27.85 -23.26
C PRO A 289 -44.03 -29.34 -23.15
N LYS A 290 -44.49 -29.77 -21.97
CA LYS A 290 -44.92 -31.16 -21.74
C LYS A 290 -45.96 -31.63 -22.77
N GLY A 291 -46.88 -30.77 -23.15
CA GLY A 291 -47.92 -31.07 -24.15
C GLY A 291 -47.41 -31.36 -25.56
N ASP A 292 -46.17 -31.00 -25.90
CA ASP A 292 -45.57 -31.24 -27.22
C ASP A 292 -44.61 -32.45 -27.25
N GLU A 293 -44.49 -33.20 -26.16
CA GLU A 293 -43.51 -34.28 -25.98
C GLU A 293 -43.59 -35.36 -27.06
N THR A 294 -44.79 -35.82 -27.40
CA THR A 294 -45.02 -36.88 -28.39
C THR A 294 -44.52 -36.46 -29.78
N SER A 295 -45.05 -35.34 -30.31
CA SER A 295 -44.67 -34.82 -31.63
C SER A 295 -43.16 -34.53 -31.73
N ALA A 296 -42.59 -33.96 -30.65
CA ALA A 296 -41.17 -33.64 -30.59
C ALA A 296 -40.28 -34.91 -30.57
N GLY A 297 -40.71 -35.94 -29.85
CA GLY A 297 -40.03 -37.23 -29.77
C GLY A 297 -39.99 -37.94 -31.12
N GLU A 298 -41.15 -38.04 -31.79
CA GLU A 298 -41.27 -38.67 -33.12
C GLU A 298 -40.33 -38.05 -34.15
N LEU A 299 -40.28 -36.71 -34.23
CA LEU A 299 -39.39 -36.04 -35.18
C LEU A 299 -37.92 -36.22 -34.82
N ARG A 300 -37.55 -36.09 -33.54
CA ARG A 300 -36.16 -36.32 -33.09
C ARG A 300 -35.70 -37.72 -33.49
N ASP A 301 -36.55 -38.73 -33.28
CA ASP A 301 -36.20 -40.12 -33.57
C ASP A 301 -36.13 -40.37 -35.08
N ASN A 302 -36.93 -39.66 -35.89
CA ASN A 302 -36.79 -39.66 -37.33
C ASN A 302 -35.45 -39.03 -37.79
N LEU A 303 -35.06 -37.87 -37.25
CA LEU A 303 -33.80 -37.21 -37.58
C LEU A 303 -32.57 -38.04 -37.15
N LYS A 304 -32.68 -38.81 -36.07
CA LYS A 304 -31.65 -39.77 -35.64
C LYS A 304 -31.43 -40.91 -36.62
N LYS A 305 -32.38 -41.23 -37.50
CA LYS A 305 -32.14 -42.23 -38.56
C LYS A 305 -31.07 -41.74 -39.53
N THR A 306 -31.07 -40.44 -39.83
CA THR A 306 -30.06 -39.79 -40.70
C THR A 306 -28.77 -39.50 -39.95
N TYR A 307 -28.86 -39.10 -38.68
CA TYR A 307 -27.69 -38.80 -37.83
C TYR A 307 -27.71 -39.64 -36.53
N PRO A 308 -27.32 -40.93 -36.56
CA PRO A 308 -27.48 -41.84 -35.42
C PRO A 308 -26.68 -41.47 -34.17
N LYS A 309 -25.53 -40.80 -34.36
CA LYS A 309 -24.66 -40.39 -33.26
C LYS A 309 -25.08 -39.05 -32.63
N ARG A 310 -26.01 -38.30 -33.25
CA ARG A 310 -26.49 -37.02 -32.75
C ARG A 310 -27.32 -37.19 -31.47
N ASN A 311 -26.80 -36.72 -30.35
CA ASN A 311 -27.47 -36.83 -29.06
C ASN A 311 -28.15 -35.51 -28.63
N LEU A 312 -29.40 -35.32 -29.04
CA LEU A 312 -30.29 -34.26 -28.53
C LEU A 312 -31.21 -34.83 -27.45
N LYS A 313 -31.08 -34.34 -26.21
CA LYS A 313 -31.98 -34.65 -25.09
C LYS A 313 -33.17 -33.69 -25.10
N LEU A 314 -34.38 -34.23 -25.13
CA LEU A 314 -35.61 -33.46 -24.90
C LEU A 314 -35.94 -33.49 -23.41
N VAL A 315 -36.27 -32.35 -22.84
CA VAL A 315 -36.68 -32.21 -21.44
C VAL A 315 -38.08 -31.60 -21.44
N PRO A 316 -39.14 -32.38 -21.24
CA PRO A 316 -40.48 -31.85 -21.13
C PRO A 316 -40.62 -31.08 -19.80
N VAL A 317 -41.21 -29.89 -19.87
CA VAL A 317 -41.42 -28.99 -18.73
C VAL A 317 -42.89 -28.65 -18.62
N GLU A 318 -43.44 -28.80 -17.41
CA GLU A 318 -44.87 -28.56 -17.11
C GLU A 318 -45.10 -27.13 -16.63
N ASP A 319 -44.29 -26.65 -15.69
CA ASP A 319 -44.43 -25.34 -15.06
C ASP A 319 -43.07 -24.76 -14.62
N ILE A 320 -43.08 -23.56 -14.04
CA ILE A 320 -41.88 -22.88 -13.51
C ILE A 320 -41.20 -23.66 -12.39
N SER A 321 -41.97 -24.30 -11.51
CA SER A 321 -41.40 -25.05 -10.38
C SER A 321 -40.63 -26.26 -10.89
N ASP A 322 -41.19 -26.98 -11.87
CA ASP A 322 -40.52 -28.08 -12.55
C ASP A 322 -39.23 -27.61 -13.22
N LEU A 323 -39.32 -26.52 -13.98
CA LEU A 323 -38.18 -25.90 -14.68
C LEU A 323 -37.01 -25.56 -13.73
N ILE A 324 -37.30 -24.98 -12.56
CA ILE A 324 -36.30 -24.55 -11.58
C ILE A 324 -35.61 -25.74 -10.89
N ASN A 325 -36.33 -26.85 -10.76
CA ASN A 325 -35.83 -28.08 -10.14
C ASN A 325 -34.98 -28.93 -11.11
N ARG A 326 -35.04 -28.68 -12.42
CA ARG A 326 -34.29 -29.40 -13.44
C ARG A 326 -32.82 -28.96 -13.52
N ARG A 327 -31.92 -29.75 -12.91
CA ARG A 327 -30.46 -29.50 -12.86
C ARG A 327 -29.74 -29.72 -14.19
N ASP A 328 -30.38 -30.37 -15.14
CA ASP A 328 -29.93 -30.47 -16.52
C ASP A 328 -30.20 -29.19 -17.32
N LEU A 329 -31.18 -28.39 -16.92
CA LEU A 329 -31.50 -27.08 -17.52
C LEU A 329 -30.82 -25.91 -16.82
N LEU A 330 -30.75 -25.96 -15.48
CA LEU A 330 -30.21 -24.88 -14.64
C LEU A 330 -29.07 -25.35 -13.75
N ASP A 331 -28.02 -24.54 -13.68
CA ASP A 331 -26.92 -24.69 -12.74
C ASP A 331 -27.11 -23.73 -11.56
N ILE A 332 -27.41 -24.30 -10.39
CA ILE A 332 -27.66 -23.56 -9.15
C ILE A 332 -26.51 -23.81 -8.18
N ARG A 333 -25.78 -22.76 -7.82
CA ARG A 333 -24.58 -22.86 -6.96
C ARG A 333 -24.57 -21.82 -5.86
N LYS A 334 -24.00 -22.16 -4.70
CA LYS A 334 -23.73 -21.17 -3.65
C LYS A 334 -22.60 -20.23 -4.11
N GLN A 335 -22.82 -18.93 -3.97
CA GLN A 335 -21.79 -17.93 -4.22
C GLN A 335 -20.71 -18.00 -3.14
N ASN A 336 -19.44 -17.82 -3.55
CA ASN A 336 -18.34 -17.67 -2.60
C ASN A 336 -18.54 -16.37 -1.78
N PRO A 337 -18.54 -16.43 -0.43
CA PRO A 337 -18.72 -15.26 0.42
C PRO A 337 -17.78 -14.10 0.10
N ILE A 338 -16.52 -14.38 -0.28
CA ILE A 338 -15.52 -13.36 -0.62
C ILE A 338 -15.93 -12.61 -1.89
N LYS A 339 -16.37 -13.32 -2.94
CA LYS A 339 -16.86 -12.70 -4.18
C LYS A 339 -18.08 -11.84 -3.91
N ARG A 340 -18.99 -12.30 -3.04
CA ARG A 340 -20.19 -11.56 -2.65
C ARG A 340 -19.85 -10.28 -1.89
N THR A 341 -18.92 -10.35 -0.94
CA THR A 341 -18.43 -9.18 -0.19
C THR A 341 -17.73 -8.19 -1.12
N ALA A 342 -16.92 -8.66 -2.08
CA ALA A 342 -16.28 -7.80 -3.06
C ALA A 342 -17.29 -7.04 -3.94
N LYS A 343 -18.35 -7.73 -4.44
CA LYS A 343 -19.45 -7.10 -5.17
C LYS A 343 -20.17 -6.04 -4.32
N PHE A 344 -20.40 -6.35 -3.04
CA PHE A 344 -21.01 -5.41 -2.10
C PHE A 344 -20.13 -4.18 -1.88
N MET A 345 -18.83 -4.36 -1.64
CA MET A 345 -17.88 -3.26 -1.44
C MET A 345 -17.80 -2.34 -2.65
N LYS A 346 -17.78 -2.88 -3.87
CA LYS A 346 -17.83 -2.07 -5.10
C LYS A 346 -19.10 -1.23 -5.19
N LYS A 347 -20.27 -1.79 -4.85
CA LYS A 347 -21.57 -1.08 -4.89
C LYS A 347 -21.71 -0.03 -3.79
N LYS A 348 -20.95 -0.14 -2.69
CA LYS A 348 -20.99 0.74 -1.50
C LYS A 348 -19.62 1.31 -1.15
N ALA A 349 -18.81 1.63 -2.16
CA ALA A 349 -17.41 2.01 -1.99
C ALA A 349 -17.21 3.16 -0.98
N VAL A 350 -18.01 4.22 -1.07
CA VAL A 350 -17.95 5.37 -0.16
C VAL A 350 -18.14 4.97 1.31
N THR A 351 -19.16 4.17 1.60
CA THR A 351 -19.45 3.70 2.97
C THR A 351 -18.33 2.82 3.52
N VAL A 352 -17.76 1.95 2.68
CA VAL A 352 -16.64 1.08 3.07
C VAL A 352 -15.37 1.87 3.33
N SER A 353 -15.05 2.84 2.46
CA SER A 353 -13.89 3.72 2.65
C SER A 353 -13.99 4.50 3.96
N LEU A 354 -15.17 5.04 4.29
CA LEU A 354 -15.38 5.75 5.55
C LEU A 354 -15.17 4.83 6.76
N ALA A 355 -15.68 3.59 6.71
CA ALA A 355 -15.48 2.62 7.77
C ALA A 355 -13.99 2.27 7.96
N ILE A 356 -13.23 2.13 6.88
CA ILE A 356 -11.78 1.87 6.93
C ILE A 356 -11.03 3.06 7.54
N ILE A 357 -11.39 4.30 7.18
CA ILE A 357 -10.79 5.50 7.77
C ILE A 357 -11.07 5.56 9.27
N LEU A 358 -12.32 5.32 9.69
CA LEU A 358 -12.70 5.27 11.11
C LEU A 358 -11.93 4.19 11.87
N LEU A 359 -11.79 2.99 11.29
CA LEU A 359 -10.96 1.92 11.86
C LEU A 359 -9.48 2.31 11.95
N GLY A 360 -8.96 3.02 10.94
CA GLY A 360 -7.59 3.53 10.95
C GLY A 360 -7.35 4.55 12.06
N ILE A 361 -8.26 5.52 12.22
CA ILE A 361 -8.21 6.52 13.31
C ILE A 361 -8.30 5.82 14.67
N PHE A 362 -9.22 4.88 14.82
CA PHE A 362 -9.37 4.10 16.05
C PHE A 362 -8.11 3.30 16.38
N SER A 363 -7.54 2.61 15.38
CA SER A 363 -6.30 1.83 15.53
C SER A 363 -5.10 2.71 15.89
N PHE A 364 -4.95 3.88 15.26
CA PHE A 364 -3.89 4.82 15.58
C PHE A 364 -4.00 5.33 17.03
N ASN A 365 -5.21 5.67 17.48
CA ASN A 365 -5.44 6.09 18.87
C ASN A 365 -5.16 4.97 19.88
N LEU A 366 -5.49 3.71 19.57
CA LEU A 366 -5.12 2.56 20.39
C LEU A 366 -3.59 2.41 20.48
N LEU A 367 -2.87 2.49 19.36
CA LEU A 367 -1.41 2.42 19.35
C LEU A 367 -0.78 3.55 20.18
N LYS A 368 -1.30 4.77 20.06
CA LYS A 368 -0.87 5.91 20.88
C LYS A 368 -1.15 5.68 22.36
N TYR A 369 -2.32 5.15 22.71
CA TYR A 369 -2.77 4.94 24.08
C TYR A 369 -1.93 3.88 24.81
N PHE A 370 -1.69 2.73 24.18
CA PHE A 370 -0.97 1.61 24.79
C PHE A 370 0.55 1.74 24.77
N ASN A 371 1.11 2.64 23.95
CA ASN A 371 2.54 2.88 23.94
C ASN A 371 2.97 3.74 25.16
N ASN A 372 3.59 3.09 26.13
CA ASN A 372 4.14 3.74 27.34
C ASN A 372 5.68 3.69 27.37
N LYS A 373 6.35 3.75 26.20
CA LYS A 373 7.82 3.78 26.12
C LYS A 373 8.33 5.22 26.02
N PRO A 374 9.10 5.72 27.00
CA PRO A 374 9.75 7.02 26.92
C PRO A 374 10.76 7.06 25.78
N VAL A 375 10.68 8.07 24.92
CA VAL A 375 11.66 8.26 23.83
C VAL A 375 12.11 9.70 23.67
N LYS A 376 11.36 10.66 24.20
CA LYS A 376 11.60 12.08 24.01
C LYS A 376 11.44 12.82 25.33
N LEU A 377 12.32 13.79 25.55
CA LEU A 377 12.32 14.70 26.68
C LEU A 377 12.11 16.11 26.16
N VAL A 378 11.13 16.83 26.72
CA VAL A 378 10.80 18.21 26.33
C VAL A 378 10.94 19.09 27.55
N ASP A 379 11.77 20.14 27.45
CA ASP A 379 11.83 21.20 28.45
C ASP A 379 10.63 22.13 28.32
N ASN A 380 9.97 22.38 29.44
CA ASN A 380 8.97 23.42 29.59
C ASN A 380 9.24 24.19 30.88
N ASP A 381 9.97 25.30 30.80
CA ASP A 381 10.45 26.08 31.95
C ASP A 381 11.17 25.25 33.02
N LYS A 382 10.51 24.99 34.16
CA LYS A 382 11.01 24.20 35.29
C LYS A 382 10.41 22.79 35.32
N GLU A 383 9.87 22.35 34.20
CA GLU A 383 9.27 21.04 34.03
C GLU A 383 9.98 20.27 32.90
N LEU A 384 10.17 18.99 33.13
CA LEU A 384 10.67 18.04 32.16
C LEU A 384 9.54 17.09 31.78
N ILE A 385 9.02 17.25 30.57
CA ILE A 385 7.94 16.44 30.04
C ILE A 385 8.55 15.20 29.37
N VAL A 386 8.10 14.02 29.78
CA VAL A 386 8.55 12.74 29.21
C VAL A 386 7.49 12.23 28.24
N GLU A 387 7.86 12.08 26.96
CA GLU A 387 6.94 11.71 25.88
C GLU A 387 7.29 10.36 25.26
N ASN A 388 6.25 9.67 24.75
CA ASN A 388 6.42 8.55 23.83
C ASN A 388 6.63 9.03 22.38
N LYS A 389 6.85 8.08 21.45
CA LYS A 389 7.10 8.38 20.02
C LYS A 389 5.92 9.06 19.29
N TYR A 390 4.74 9.08 19.90
CA TYR A 390 3.51 9.65 19.36
C TYR A 390 3.15 10.98 20.04
N GLY A 391 4.05 11.57 20.83
CA GLY A 391 3.81 12.82 21.55
C GLY A 391 2.81 12.70 22.70
N LYS A 392 2.54 11.48 23.20
CA LYS A 392 1.78 11.30 24.44
C LYS A 392 2.70 11.59 25.62
N THR A 393 2.33 12.55 26.45
CA THR A 393 2.93 12.77 27.77
C THR A 393 2.71 11.54 28.64
N LEU A 394 3.80 10.96 29.15
CA LEU A 394 3.79 9.83 30.07
C LEU A 394 3.75 10.32 31.53
N PHE A 395 4.62 11.27 31.86
CA PHE A 395 4.68 11.96 33.15
C PHE A 395 5.51 13.25 33.02
N ILE A 396 5.51 14.07 34.07
CA ILE A 396 6.21 15.36 34.15
C ILE A 396 7.03 15.37 35.45
N GLU A 397 8.31 15.74 35.36
CA GLU A 397 9.19 15.93 36.52
C GLU A 397 9.56 17.40 36.69
N LYS A 398 9.65 17.88 37.93
CA LYS A 398 10.07 19.27 38.22
C LYS A 398 11.60 19.35 38.31
N VAL A 399 12.19 20.40 37.75
CA VAL A 399 13.65 20.62 37.72
C VAL A 399 14.05 22.03 38.17
N TYR A 400 15.28 22.18 38.64
CA TYR A 400 15.84 23.46 39.13
C TYR A 400 16.51 24.32 38.06
N TYR A 401 16.72 23.79 36.87
CA TYR A 401 17.39 24.49 35.79
C TYR A 401 16.38 24.98 34.73
N GLN A 402 16.78 26.00 33.98
CA GLN A 402 16.09 26.47 32.78
C GLN A 402 17.13 26.54 31.66
N LEU A 403 16.80 26.00 30.48
CA LEU A 403 17.69 25.97 29.32
C LEU A 403 17.15 26.93 28.25
N LEU A 404 17.48 28.21 28.41
CA LEU A 404 16.93 29.31 27.63
C LEU A 404 17.67 29.48 26.29
N THR A 405 19.00 29.28 26.28
CA THR A 405 19.82 29.47 25.08
C THR A 405 20.14 28.14 24.37
N PRO A 406 20.48 28.15 23.06
CA PRO A 406 20.93 26.94 22.34
C PRO A 406 22.10 26.22 23.01
N GLU A 407 23.06 26.97 23.56
CA GLU A 407 24.23 26.43 24.26
C GLU A 407 23.80 25.70 25.53
N GLN A 408 22.89 26.31 26.31
CA GLN A 408 22.31 25.69 27.50
C GLN A 408 21.52 24.42 27.15
N LYS A 409 20.77 24.41 26.04
CA LYS A 409 20.06 23.23 25.54
C LYS A 409 21.03 22.10 25.17
N GLY A 410 22.20 22.42 24.62
CA GLY A 410 23.29 21.46 24.37
C GLY A 410 23.81 20.80 25.66
N GLU A 411 23.76 21.50 26.79
CA GLU A 411 24.13 20.98 28.11
C GLU A 411 23.06 20.10 28.77
N ALA A 412 21.82 20.09 28.29
CA ALA A 412 20.73 19.26 28.84
C ALA A 412 21.18 17.82 29.08
N LYS A 413 22.05 17.35 28.18
CA LYS A 413 22.60 16.02 28.18
C LYS A 413 23.39 15.68 29.47
N TYR A 414 23.94 16.66 30.17
CA TYR A 414 24.63 16.42 31.43
C TYR A 414 23.68 16.26 32.61
N TYR A 415 22.43 16.70 32.50
CA TYR A 415 21.47 16.65 33.61
C TYR A 415 20.46 15.50 33.47
N ARG A 416 20.27 14.98 32.25
CA ARG A 416 19.28 13.93 32.00
C ARG A 416 19.64 12.96 30.87
N ARG A 417 19.16 11.73 31.00
CA ARG A 417 19.27 10.68 29.97
C ARG A 417 18.04 9.81 29.97
N LEU A 418 17.57 9.45 28.77
CA LEU A 418 16.72 8.27 28.60
C LEU A 418 17.63 7.09 28.29
N ILE A 419 17.49 6.02 29.06
CA ILE A 419 18.23 4.77 28.86
C ILE A 419 17.46 3.62 29.46
N ASP A 420 17.34 2.55 28.69
CA ASP A 420 16.89 1.24 29.17
C ASP A 420 17.95 0.67 30.14
N ILE A 421 17.72 0.65 31.45
CA ILE A 421 18.76 0.28 32.42
C ILE A 421 18.92 -1.24 32.60
N ASP A 422 17.89 -2.02 32.29
CA ASP A 422 17.85 -3.47 32.53
C ASP A 422 17.66 -4.34 31.27
N ASN A 423 17.62 -3.71 30.10
CA ASN A 423 17.44 -4.28 28.77
C ASN A 423 16.04 -4.88 28.53
N ASP A 424 15.00 -4.32 29.15
CA ASP A 424 13.59 -4.74 28.92
C ASP A 424 12.96 -4.09 27.67
N GLY A 425 13.69 -3.19 27.00
CA GLY A 425 13.26 -2.46 25.82
C GLY A 425 12.41 -1.22 26.12
N THR A 426 12.34 -0.77 27.37
CA THR A 426 11.73 0.47 27.84
C THR A 426 12.83 1.36 28.41
N ASN A 427 12.81 2.66 28.12
CA ASN A 427 13.79 3.57 28.69
C ASN A 427 13.32 4.11 30.05
N GLU A 428 14.25 4.18 30.99
CA GLU A 428 14.13 4.92 32.24
C GLU A 428 14.71 6.33 32.09
N LEU A 429 14.24 7.25 32.92
CA LEU A 429 14.79 8.59 33.02
C LEU A 429 15.84 8.64 34.13
N LEU A 430 17.09 8.92 33.77
CA LEU A 430 18.10 9.40 34.71
C LEU A 430 18.01 10.91 34.79
N LEU A 431 17.96 11.45 36.01
CA LEU A 431 17.75 12.88 36.24
C LEU A 431 18.63 13.40 37.39
N LEU A 432 19.22 14.58 37.15
CA LEU A 432 19.87 15.43 38.14
C LEU A 432 19.04 16.71 38.33
N LYS A 433 19.30 17.41 39.44
CA LYS A 433 18.74 18.75 39.73
C LYS A 433 17.20 18.77 39.75
N GLU A 434 16.61 17.70 40.29
CA GLU A 434 15.18 17.63 40.57
C GLU A 434 14.75 18.70 41.56
N ASN A 435 13.56 19.24 41.36
CA ASN A 435 12.91 20.12 42.32
C ASN A 435 11.96 19.33 43.20
N LEU A 436 12.48 18.81 44.32
CA LEU A 436 11.73 18.05 45.30
C LEU A 436 10.78 18.98 46.09
N ASP A 437 9.68 18.47 46.62
CA ASP A 437 8.73 19.35 47.33
C ASP A 437 9.28 19.88 48.67
N ASN A 438 10.35 19.28 49.23
CA ASN A 438 10.99 19.75 50.45
C ASN A 438 12.25 20.62 50.16
N PRO A 439 12.20 21.96 50.39
CA PRO A 439 13.31 22.88 50.12
C PRO A 439 14.61 22.54 50.86
N SER A 440 14.52 21.91 52.04
CA SER A 440 15.69 21.51 52.83
C SER A 440 16.47 20.37 52.17
N GLN A 441 15.77 19.43 51.51
CA GLN A 441 16.39 18.34 50.73
C GLN A 441 17.03 18.88 49.44
N ASN A 442 16.42 19.88 48.81
CA ASN A 442 16.94 20.52 47.61
C ASN A 442 18.23 21.30 47.83
N LYS A 443 18.33 22.01 48.97
CA LYS A 443 19.55 22.74 49.32
C LYS A 443 20.69 21.80 49.72
N SER A 444 20.41 20.59 50.20
CA SER A 444 21.41 19.70 50.81
C SER A 444 21.88 18.53 49.94
N LEU A 445 21.10 18.00 48.99
CA LEU A 445 21.39 16.69 48.38
C LEU A 445 21.17 16.70 46.85
N GLY A 446 22.20 17.06 46.09
CA GLY A 446 22.21 16.85 44.63
C GLY A 446 22.33 15.36 44.33
N ARG A 447 21.19 14.66 44.31
CA ARG A 447 21.13 13.22 44.01
C ARG A 447 21.09 12.97 42.50
N LEU A 448 21.50 11.77 42.12
CA LEU A 448 21.17 11.19 40.82
C LEU A 448 20.00 10.22 41.02
N ALA A 449 18.88 10.48 40.36
CA ALA A 449 17.68 9.67 40.43
C ALA A 449 17.41 8.94 39.12
N CYS A 450 16.77 7.78 39.24
CA CYS A 450 16.30 6.99 38.12
C CYS A 450 14.81 6.72 38.28
N PHE A 451 14.03 7.02 37.24
CA PHE A 451 12.58 6.88 37.20
C PHE A 451 12.15 5.91 36.12
N ASN A 452 11.13 5.11 36.41
CA ASN A 452 10.52 4.25 35.42
C ASN A 452 9.66 5.04 34.42
N ASN A 453 9.09 4.34 33.44
CA ASN A 453 8.22 4.90 32.42
C ASN A 453 6.91 5.54 32.91
N LYS A 454 6.60 5.46 34.20
CA LYS A 454 5.44 6.08 34.86
C LYS A 454 5.84 7.21 35.81
N GLY A 455 7.11 7.62 35.86
CA GLY A 455 7.59 8.64 36.79
C GLY A 455 7.75 8.15 38.22
N LYS A 456 7.77 6.83 38.46
CA LYS A 456 8.05 6.29 39.80
C LYS A 456 9.56 6.10 39.96
N LEU A 457 10.09 6.63 41.06
CA LEU A 457 11.49 6.44 41.46
C LEU A 457 11.82 4.94 41.60
N ILE A 458 12.85 4.49 40.89
CA ILE A 458 13.43 3.14 41.00
C ILE A 458 14.53 3.16 42.06
N TRP A 459 15.48 4.08 41.92
CA TRP A 459 16.56 4.30 42.88
C TRP A 459 17.01 5.76 42.83
N SER A 460 17.68 6.20 43.90
CA SER A 460 18.47 7.43 43.88
C SER A 460 19.77 7.23 44.64
N ASN A 461 20.84 7.90 44.18
CA ASN A 461 22.14 7.87 44.82
C ASN A 461 22.55 9.28 45.28
N ILE A 462 23.01 9.35 46.52
CA ILE A 462 23.73 10.49 47.07
C ILE A 462 25.17 10.02 47.27
N PHE A 463 26.12 10.77 46.72
CA PHE A 463 27.52 10.42 46.88
C PHE A 463 28.07 11.01 48.19
N SER A 464 28.65 10.13 49.00
CA SER A 464 29.35 10.52 50.22
C SER A 464 30.72 9.89 50.33
N ALA A 465 31.70 10.69 50.72
CA ALA A 465 33.08 10.27 50.94
C ALA A 465 33.81 11.31 51.79
N GLN A 466 34.78 10.87 52.59
CA GLN A 466 35.65 11.76 53.34
C GLN A 466 37.01 11.86 52.67
N ILE A 467 37.44 13.08 52.38
CA ILE A 467 38.77 13.38 51.87
C ILE A 467 39.34 14.60 52.59
N LYS A 468 40.67 14.72 52.54
CA LYS A 468 41.41 15.85 53.12
C LYS A 468 42.62 16.20 52.27
N THR A 469 43.03 17.46 52.32
CA THR A 469 44.34 17.92 51.84
C THR A 469 45.21 18.27 53.05
N LYS A 470 46.41 18.82 52.83
CA LYS A 470 47.20 19.39 53.93
C LYS A 470 46.55 20.63 54.56
N ARG A 471 45.68 21.33 53.80
CA ARG A 471 45.08 22.61 54.23
C ARG A 471 43.64 22.44 54.71
N ASP A 472 42.87 21.60 54.03
CA ASP A 472 41.42 21.55 54.18
C ASP A 472 40.94 20.12 54.50
N SER A 473 39.90 20.01 55.32
CA SER A 473 39.10 18.79 55.46
C SER A 473 37.71 19.07 54.91
N PHE A 474 37.15 18.13 54.15
CA PHE A 474 35.88 18.33 53.43
C PHE A 474 34.73 17.57 54.07
N SER A 475 33.51 18.07 53.87
CA SER A 475 32.32 17.38 54.33
C SER A 475 32.16 16.03 53.63
N SER A 476 31.37 15.15 54.23
CA SER A 476 31.14 13.83 53.67
C SER A 476 30.22 13.84 52.45
N THR A 477 29.62 14.96 52.03
CA THR A 477 28.49 14.96 51.09
C THR A 477 28.78 15.73 49.81
N TYR A 478 28.52 15.08 48.68
CA TYR A 478 28.79 15.56 47.34
C TYR A 478 27.51 15.57 46.50
N LYS A 479 27.33 16.63 45.72
CA LYS A 479 26.23 16.81 44.79
C LYS A 479 26.62 16.32 43.40
N PHE A 480 25.85 15.40 42.84
CA PHE A 480 25.97 15.08 41.42
C PHE A 480 25.66 16.31 40.58
N GLU A 481 26.65 16.72 39.78
CA GLU A 481 26.55 17.91 38.93
C GLU A 481 26.28 17.54 37.48
N ARG A 482 26.96 16.49 36.98
CA ARG A 482 26.88 16.09 35.56
C ARG A 482 26.96 14.58 35.36
N ILE A 483 26.14 14.06 34.46
CA ILE A 483 26.26 12.74 33.83
C ILE A 483 27.27 12.87 32.69
N LEU A 484 28.47 12.32 32.88
CA LEU A 484 29.59 12.47 31.94
C LEU A 484 29.50 11.47 30.77
N GLY A 485 28.83 10.33 30.99
CA GLY A 485 28.60 9.33 29.96
C GLY A 485 28.07 8.03 30.53
N ILE A 486 27.64 7.14 29.64
CA ILE A 486 27.17 5.80 29.99
C ILE A 486 27.83 4.81 29.04
N THR A 487 28.39 3.73 29.57
CA THR A 487 29.01 2.66 28.77
C THR A 487 28.48 1.30 29.19
N LYS A 488 28.81 0.26 28.42
CA LYS A 488 28.55 -1.14 28.77
C LYS A 488 29.84 -1.80 29.26
N ARG A 489 29.79 -2.45 30.42
CA ARG A 489 30.89 -3.25 31.00
C ARG A 489 30.34 -4.57 31.50
N ASN A 490 30.88 -5.69 31.01
CA ASN A 490 30.46 -7.05 31.39
C ASN A 490 28.93 -7.26 31.34
N GLY A 491 28.30 -6.80 30.25
CA GLY A 491 26.84 -6.90 30.08
C GLY A 491 26.02 -5.83 30.82
N ARG A 492 26.59 -5.08 31.77
CA ARG A 492 25.90 -4.06 32.57
C ARG A 492 26.12 -2.65 32.04
N LYS A 493 25.13 -1.77 32.19
CA LYS A 493 25.24 -0.35 31.87
C LYS A 493 25.82 0.39 33.07
N ILE A 494 26.86 1.19 32.87
CA ILE A 494 27.60 1.90 33.91
C ILE A 494 27.53 3.40 33.63
N ILE A 495 27.00 4.15 34.58
CA ILE A 495 26.89 5.61 34.54
C ILE A 495 28.15 6.21 35.14
N TYR A 496 28.81 7.10 34.42
CA TYR A 496 29.89 7.91 34.96
C TYR A 496 29.36 9.31 35.23
N ALA A 497 29.52 9.78 36.46
CA ALA A 497 29.01 11.08 36.88
C ALA A 497 30.05 11.84 37.73
N SER A 498 30.04 13.17 37.61
CA SER A 498 30.79 14.04 38.50
C SER A 498 29.94 14.41 39.69
N ALA A 499 30.52 14.30 40.89
CA ALA A 499 29.92 14.72 42.14
C ALA A 499 30.84 15.73 42.81
N ARG A 500 30.37 16.96 43.00
CA ARG A 500 31.14 18.06 43.58
C ARG A 500 30.75 18.27 45.04
N GLU A 501 31.73 18.52 45.89
CA GLU A 501 31.49 18.87 47.28
C GLU A 501 30.63 20.13 47.37
N TYR A 502 29.63 20.13 48.26
CA TYR A 502 28.57 21.14 48.28
C TYR A 502 29.08 22.58 48.49
N LEU A 503 30.05 22.78 49.39
CA LEU A 503 30.50 24.10 49.85
C LEU A 503 31.83 24.54 49.22
N TYR A 504 32.62 23.59 48.72
CA TYR A 504 34.00 23.81 48.32
C TYR A 504 34.24 23.38 46.87
N TYR A 505 35.42 22.85 46.61
CA TYR A 505 35.98 22.65 45.28
C TYR A 505 36.21 21.19 44.86
N PRO A 506 36.40 20.19 45.76
CA PRO A 506 36.69 18.84 45.29
C PRO A 506 35.57 18.25 44.45
N THR A 507 35.95 17.60 43.36
CA THR A 507 35.02 16.84 42.52
C THR A 507 35.47 15.39 42.45
N ALA A 508 34.58 14.46 42.76
CA ALA A 508 34.73 13.05 42.46
C ALA A 508 34.17 12.75 41.07
N VAL A 509 34.83 11.87 40.33
CA VAL A 509 34.20 11.12 39.24
C VAL A 509 33.98 9.71 39.74
N VAL A 510 32.72 9.28 39.69
CA VAL A 510 32.28 7.98 40.17
C VAL A 510 31.56 7.22 39.08
N SER A 511 31.65 5.90 39.13
CA SER A 511 30.91 4.98 38.29
C SER A 511 29.81 4.29 39.09
N LEU A 512 28.59 4.28 38.58
CA LEU A 512 27.41 3.67 39.18
C LEU A 512 26.83 2.61 38.25
N ASP A 513 26.35 1.50 38.80
CA ASP A 513 25.53 0.54 38.07
C ASP A 513 24.19 1.21 37.71
N ALA A 514 23.82 1.21 36.42
CA ALA A 514 22.62 1.88 35.97
C ALA A 514 21.32 1.25 36.50
N LYS A 515 21.33 -0.06 36.78
CA LYS A 515 20.14 -0.77 37.27
C LYS A 515 19.90 -0.53 38.75
N SER A 516 20.95 -0.53 39.57
CA SER A 516 20.81 -0.41 41.03
C SER A 516 21.19 0.95 41.61
N GLY A 517 21.81 1.83 40.82
CA GLY A 517 22.36 3.10 41.27
C GLY A 517 23.54 2.96 42.25
N LYS A 518 24.08 1.76 42.47
CA LYS A 518 25.17 1.55 43.44
C LYS A 518 26.50 1.84 42.81
N ARG A 519 27.45 2.38 43.58
CA ARG A 519 28.81 2.63 43.10
C ARG A 519 29.48 1.31 42.73
N VAL A 520 30.05 1.27 41.54
CA VAL A 520 30.79 0.13 40.99
C VAL A 520 32.14 0.64 40.51
N GLY A 521 33.21 0.25 41.18
CA GLY A 521 34.56 0.72 40.87
C GLY A 521 35.09 1.83 41.78
N ASN A 522 36.24 2.36 41.39
CA ASN A 522 37.02 3.31 42.16
C ASN A 522 36.54 4.75 41.97
N ILE A 523 37.17 5.68 42.70
CA ILE A 523 36.85 7.11 42.65
C ILE A 523 38.07 7.83 42.08
N PHE A 524 37.84 8.73 41.13
CA PHE A 524 38.84 9.69 40.70
C PHE A 524 38.56 11.06 41.34
N TRP A 525 39.56 11.63 41.98
CA TRP A 525 39.47 12.90 42.71
C TRP A 525 40.14 14.05 41.96
N HIS A 526 39.40 15.13 41.73
CA HIS A 526 39.88 16.34 41.09
C HIS A 526 39.86 17.56 42.05
N PRO A 527 40.94 18.35 42.15
CA PRO A 527 41.09 19.47 43.09
C PRO A 527 40.38 20.74 42.60
N GLY A 528 39.21 20.61 41.99
CA GLY A 528 38.41 21.71 41.44
C GLY A 528 37.21 21.17 40.66
N SER A 529 36.51 22.02 39.92
CA SER A 529 35.30 21.62 39.20
C SER A 529 35.60 20.82 37.94
N ILE A 530 34.78 19.81 37.66
CA ILE A 530 34.71 19.16 36.34
C ILE A 530 33.44 19.66 35.67
N ASN A 531 33.62 20.41 34.60
CA ASN A 531 32.52 21.05 33.88
C ASN A 531 32.13 20.20 32.68
N PHE A 532 33.05 19.62 31.93
CA PHE A 532 32.64 18.82 30.77
C PHE A 532 33.31 17.46 30.79
N GLY A 533 32.64 16.50 30.17
CA GLY A 533 33.15 15.16 30.05
C GLY A 533 32.53 14.43 28.87
N MET A 534 33.30 13.54 28.27
CA MET A 534 32.82 12.64 27.24
C MET A 534 33.50 11.29 27.37
N ILE A 535 32.77 10.24 27.01
CA ILE A 535 33.26 8.88 26.98
C ILE A 535 33.22 8.38 25.55
N GLY A 536 34.31 7.76 25.11
CA GLY A 536 34.39 7.20 23.77
C GLY A 536 35.69 6.46 23.55
N ASP A 537 35.70 5.65 22.50
CA ASP A 537 36.93 5.12 21.92
C ASP A 537 37.43 6.10 20.84
N PHE A 538 38.04 7.20 21.31
CA PHE A 538 38.52 8.27 20.42
C PHE A 538 39.66 7.82 19.50
N ASN A 539 40.38 6.76 19.88
CA ASN A 539 41.54 6.25 19.14
C ASN A 539 41.24 5.04 18.26
N LYS A 540 40.05 4.43 18.39
CA LYS A 540 39.63 3.20 17.71
C LYS A 540 40.46 1.98 18.10
N ASP A 541 40.95 1.93 19.33
CA ASP A 541 41.74 0.82 19.87
C ASP A 541 40.95 -0.10 20.80
N GLN A 542 39.62 0.05 20.81
CA GLN A 542 38.67 -0.70 21.64
C GLN A 542 38.82 -0.45 23.14
N ILE A 543 39.66 0.51 23.55
CA ILE A 543 39.82 0.91 24.95
C ILE A 543 39.06 2.21 25.17
N PRO A 544 37.86 2.16 25.78
CA PRO A 544 37.10 3.37 26.03
C PRO A 544 37.80 4.26 27.06
N ARG A 545 37.76 5.56 26.80
CA ARG A 545 38.39 6.60 27.61
C ARG A 545 37.38 7.63 28.04
N ILE A 546 37.63 8.25 29.18
CA ILE A 546 36.94 9.47 29.59
C ILE A 546 37.87 10.66 29.39
N ILE A 547 37.40 11.66 28.65
CA ILE A 547 38.04 12.96 28.55
C ILE A 547 37.26 13.91 29.44
N LEU A 548 37.96 14.59 30.35
CA LEU A 548 37.37 15.54 31.31
C LEU A 548 37.96 16.92 31.10
N PHE A 549 37.13 17.94 31.25
CA PHE A 549 37.52 19.34 31.18
C PHE A 549 36.98 20.10 32.40
N GLY A 550 37.89 20.79 33.09
CA GLY A 550 37.58 21.40 34.37
C GLY A 550 38.60 22.44 34.80
N ILE A 551 38.53 22.86 36.06
CA ILE A 551 39.44 23.82 36.68
C ILE A 551 40.26 23.08 37.73
N ASN A 552 41.59 23.22 37.70
CA ASN A 552 42.47 22.72 38.76
C ASN A 552 42.83 23.87 39.69
N ASN A 553 42.22 23.92 40.89
CA ASN A 553 42.39 25.07 41.78
C ASN A 553 43.81 25.23 42.31
N GLY A 554 44.58 24.13 42.44
CA GLY A 554 45.97 24.23 42.85
C GLY A 554 46.90 24.77 41.75
N MET A 555 46.47 24.66 40.49
CA MET A 555 47.21 25.18 39.34
C MET A 555 46.64 26.52 38.81
N GLU A 556 45.48 26.93 39.33
CA GLU A 556 44.80 28.20 39.05
C GLU A 556 44.52 28.43 37.56
N ARG A 557 44.13 27.36 36.87
CA ARG A 557 43.80 27.37 35.44
C ARG A 557 42.94 26.17 35.06
N CYS A 558 42.34 26.26 33.88
CA CYS A 558 41.65 25.18 33.22
C CYS A 558 42.59 23.99 32.92
N ALA A 559 42.03 22.78 32.98
CA ALA A 559 42.74 21.54 32.73
C ALA A 559 41.88 20.56 31.92
N VAL A 560 42.52 19.86 30.98
CA VAL A 560 41.92 18.79 30.17
C VAL A 560 42.72 17.52 30.39
N MET A 561 42.03 16.40 30.60
CA MET A 561 42.68 15.12 30.91
C MET A 561 41.95 13.96 30.26
N SER A 562 42.71 12.91 29.92
CA SER A 562 42.20 11.66 29.38
C SER A 562 42.66 10.50 30.26
N ILE A 563 41.72 9.62 30.62
CA ILE A 563 41.94 8.45 31.47
C ILE A 563 41.22 7.25 30.85
N ASN A 564 41.84 6.07 30.83
CA ASN A 564 41.17 4.83 30.43
C ASN A 564 40.11 4.48 31.48
N LEU A 565 38.92 4.01 31.06
CA LEU A 565 37.82 3.78 32.01
C LEU A 565 38.15 2.74 33.09
N ASP A 566 38.95 1.73 32.77
CA ASP A 566 39.40 0.71 33.73
C ASP A 566 40.47 1.21 34.72
N GLU A 567 41.09 2.37 34.43
CA GLU A 567 42.14 2.99 35.24
C GLU A 567 41.65 4.23 36.01
N LEU A 568 40.32 4.47 36.02
CA LEU A 568 39.69 5.61 36.68
C LEU A 568 39.77 5.49 38.22
N ASN A 569 40.91 5.85 38.77
CA ASN A 569 41.21 5.76 40.20
C ASN A 569 42.28 6.78 40.60
N GLY A 570 42.26 7.24 41.86
CA GLY A 570 43.30 8.09 42.44
C GLY A 570 42.94 9.57 42.37
N ARG A 571 43.95 10.44 42.25
CA ARG A 571 43.78 11.90 42.23
C ARG A 571 44.47 12.58 41.06
N ALA A 572 43.99 13.76 40.69
CA ALA A 572 44.71 14.64 39.80
C ALA A 572 45.99 15.22 40.44
N PRO A 573 47.01 15.53 39.64
CA PRO A 573 48.17 16.29 40.09
C PRO A 573 47.76 17.70 40.52
N SER A 574 48.38 18.21 41.59
CA SER A 574 48.13 19.56 42.10
C SER A 574 49.27 20.03 43.00
N LYS A 575 49.22 21.28 43.46
CA LYS A 575 50.12 21.79 44.49
C LYS A 575 49.84 21.11 45.85
N PRO A 576 50.83 21.02 46.77
CA PRO A 576 50.69 20.28 48.03
C PRO A 576 49.43 20.60 48.87
N ASN A 577 49.00 21.86 48.91
CA ASN A 577 47.81 22.29 49.67
C ASN A 577 46.47 21.85 49.05
N TYR A 578 46.49 21.39 47.79
CA TYR A 578 45.34 20.91 47.04
C TYR A 578 45.42 19.40 46.73
N CYS A 579 46.50 18.73 47.16
CA CYS A 579 46.67 17.29 47.00
C CYS A 579 45.84 16.51 48.02
N PHE A 580 44.97 15.62 47.55
CA PHE A 580 44.21 14.73 48.42
C PHE A 580 45.11 13.65 49.05
N LEU A 581 45.14 13.62 50.38
CA LEU A 581 45.96 12.70 51.15
C LEU A 581 45.41 11.27 51.06
N GLY A 582 46.30 10.28 51.00
CA GLY A 582 45.92 8.86 50.92
C GLY A 582 45.57 8.35 49.52
N TYR A 583 45.66 9.20 48.48
CA TYR A 583 45.37 8.80 47.10
C TYR A 583 46.60 8.98 46.19
N PRO A 584 46.98 7.96 45.40
CA PRO A 584 48.04 8.09 44.40
C PRO A 584 47.59 8.98 43.24
N VAL A 585 48.55 9.56 42.52
CA VAL A 585 48.24 10.25 41.26
C VAL A 585 47.64 9.24 40.29
N ALA A 586 46.52 9.61 39.66
CA ALA A 586 45.84 8.75 38.70
C ALA A 586 46.73 8.49 37.47
N LYS A 587 46.49 7.36 36.79
CA LYS A 587 47.18 7.03 35.55
C LYS A 587 46.50 7.74 34.38
N PHE A 588 47.09 8.84 33.92
CA PHE A 588 46.59 9.62 32.80
C PHE A 588 47.19 9.14 31.49
N ASN A 589 46.38 9.10 30.43
CA ASN A 589 46.90 9.08 29.06
C ASN A 589 47.54 10.45 28.74
N LYS A 590 46.86 11.52 29.17
CA LYS A 590 47.35 12.90 29.11
C LYS A 590 46.66 13.73 30.18
N TYR A 591 47.39 14.69 30.77
CA TYR A 591 46.82 15.73 31.63
C TYR A 591 47.47 17.05 31.26
N ILE A 592 46.69 18.00 30.76
CA ILE A 592 47.16 19.27 30.23
C ILE A 592 46.52 20.41 31.01
N LEU A 593 47.34 21.41 31.32
CA LEU A 593 46.89 22.71 31.77
C LEU A 593 46.83 23.66 30.58
N LEU A 594 45.68 24.31 30.42
CA LEU A 594 45.48 25.30 29.36
C LEU A 594 46.13 26.64 29.72
N PRO A 595 46.46 27.47 28.74
CA PRO A 595 46.94 28.84 28.97
C PRO A 595 45.96 29.63 29.82
N LYS A 596 46.49 30.55 30.63
CA LYS A 596 45.71 31.56 31.34
C LYS A 596 46.22 32.90 30.82
N THR A 597 45.35 33.68 30.20
CA THR A 597 45.78 34.89 29.50
C THR A 597 46.22 35.99 30.47
N ASP A 598 47.09 36.90 30.00
CA ASP A 598 47.46 38.12 30.72
C ASP A 598 46.26 39.04 30.99
N TYR A 599 45.20 38.92 30.19
CA TYR A 599 43.91 39.57 30.41
C TYR A 599 43.29 39.15 31.76
N ASN A 600 43.32 37.86 32.11
CA ASN A 600 42.88 37.43 33.43
C ASN A 600 43.74 37.97 34.56
N ASP A 601 45.06 38.03 34.36
CA ASP A 601 45.98 38.55 35.37
C ASP A 601 45.77 40.05 35.62
N TYR A 602 45.54 40.84 34.56
CA TYR A 602 45.23 42.27 34.66
C TYR A 602 43.98 42.54 35.52
N PHE A 603 42.93 41.74 35.34
CA PHE A 603 41.71 41.84 36.14
C PHE A 603 41.75 41.08 37.47
N LYS A 604 42.90 40.50 37.85
CA LYS A 604 43.08 39.69 39.06
C LYS A 604 42.09 38.52 39.14
N ILE A 605 41.74 37.96 37.99
CA ILE A 605 40.87 36.80 37.88
C ILE A 605 41.71 35.56 38.17
N ARG A 606 41.22 34.74 39.11
CA ARG A 606 42.00 33.61 39.62
C ARG A 606 42.28 32.55 38.58
N TYR A 607 41.28 32.20 37.76
CA TYR A 607 41.36 31.14 36.75
C TYR A 607 40.50 31.51 35.54
N ASN A 608 40.88 31.02 34.36
CA ASN A 608 39.96 30.92 33.24
C ASN A 608 38.92 29.81 33.48
N LYS A 609 37.77 29.88 32.81
CA LYS A 609 36.63 28.97 33.05
C LYS A 609 36.31 28.10 31.83
N PRO A 610 35.95 26.82 32.00
CA PRO A 610 35.40 26.01 30.92
C PRO A 610 34.11 26.60 30.36
N ALA A 611 33.99 26.72 29.03
CA ALA A 611 32.80 27.27 28.38
C ALA A 611 32.34 26.49 27.14
N GLY A 612 33.22 25.78 26.44
CA GLY A 612 32.87 24.92 25.31
C GLY A 612 33.71 23.64 25.27
N PHE A 613 33.10 22.54 24.85
CA PHE A 613 33.73 21.22 24.84
C PHE A 613 33.03 20.28 23.86
N GLU A 614 33.65 20.04 22.72
CA GLU A 614 33.07 19.25 21.64
C GLU A 614 34.14 18.45 20.90
N PHE A 615 33.78 17.23 20.48
CA PHE A 615 34.64 16.42 19.63
C PHE A 615 34.14 16.50 18.21
N GLU A 616 34.94 17.09 17.33
CA GLU A 616 34.60 17.27 15.93
C GLU A 616 35.08 16.07 15.13
N TYR A 617 34.18 15.11 14.91
CA TYR A 617 34.49 13.85 14.24
C TYR A 617 35.03 14.02 12.81
N ASN A 618 34.63 15.09 12.10
CA ASN A 618 35.08 15.36 10.73
C ASN A 618 36.57 15.71 10.66
N PHE A 619 37.04 16.47 11.65
CA PHE A 619 38.45 16.90 11.75
C PHE A 619 39.26 16.02 12.71
N ASN A 620 38.57 15.12 13.44
CA ASN A 620 39.15 14.24 14.43
C ASN A 620 39.92 15.01 15.53
N LYS A 621 39.37 16.17 15.91
CA LYS A 621 39.93 17.10 16.89
C LYS A 621 38.93 17.38 18.01
N LEU A 622 39.46 17.63 19.20
CA LEU A 622 38.72 18.11 20.36
C LEU A 622 38.78 19.64 20.38
N TYR A 623 37.62 20.28 20.25
CA TYR A 623 37.45 21.70 20.47
C TYR A 623 37.19 22.00 21.94
N ILE A 624 37.95 22.96 22.48
CA ILE A 624 37.83 23.44 23.85
C ILE A 624 37.76 24.96 23.83
N TYR A 625 36.82 25.53 24.56
CA TYR A 625 36.71 26.98 24.71
C TYR A 625 36.81 27.37 26.18
N THR A 626 37.71 28.31 26.50
CA THR A 626 37.86 28.91 27.82
C THR A 626 37.33 30.33 27.82
N ASN A 627 36.54 30.67 28.83
CA ASN A 627 36.13 32.03 29.11
C ASN A 627 37.17 32.70 30.02
N GLU A 628 37.80 33.74 29.48
CA GLU A 628 38.74 34.64 30.14
C GLU A 628 37.91 35.75 30.81
N ASN A 629 37.27 35.35 31.90
CA ASN A 629 36.16 36.04 32.58
C ASN A 629 36.50 37.47 33.08
N GLY A 630 36.43 38.48 32.20
CA GLY A 630 36.54 39.91 32.55
C GLY A 630 35.35 40.43 33.37
N LYS A 631 35.37 41.72 33.76
CA LYS A 631 34.24 42.42 34.43
C LYS A 631 33.04 42.69 33.50
N ILE A 632 33.05 42.16 32.28
CA ILE A 632 32.05 42.46 31.24
C ILE A 632 31.03 41.31 31.19
N GLU A 633 29.75 41.64 30.99
CA GLU A 633 28.64 40.67 30.96
C GLU A 633 28.63 39.73 29.74
N ARG A 634 29.59 39.86 28.81
CA ARG A 634 29.72 39.01 27.62
C ARG A 634 30.82 37.96 27.80
N PRO A 635 30.67 36.74 27.26
CA PRO A 635 31.68 35.70 27.32
C PRO A 635 32.86 36.03 26.40
N ILE A 636 33.99 36.41 26.99
CA ILE A 636 35.22 36.74 26.29
C ILE A 636 36.16 35.54 26.44
N GLY A 637 36.66 34.95 25.36
CA GLY A 637 37.39 33.69 25.50
C GLY A 637 38.32 33.30 24.36
N VAL A 638 39.04 32.21 24.59
CA VAL A 638 40.02 31.63 23.66
C VAL A 638 39.62 30.18 23.39
N GLY A 639 39.58 29.84 22.11
CA GLY A 639 39.35 28.48 21.63
C GLY A 639 40.67 27.73 21.43
N TYR A 640 40.62 26.42 21.57
CA TYR A 640 41.74 25.53 21.34
C TYR A 640 41.27 24.26 20.63
N TYR A 641 41.99 23.87 19.58
CA TYR A 641 41.89 22.49 19.08
C TYR A 641 43.04 21.66 19.62
N LEU A 642 42.72 20.41 19.99
CA LEU A 642 43.68 19.37 20.29
C LEU A 642 43.37 18.15 19.44
N ASP A 643 44.38 17.38 19.04
CA ASP A 643 44.15 16.07 18.43
C ASP A 643 43.50 15.10 19.42
N LYS A 644 42.99 13.96 18.93
CA LYS A 644 42.39 12.88 19.73
C LYS A 644 43.23 12.39 20.93
N ASN A 645 44.55 12.53 20.86
CA ASN A 645 45.49 12.17 21.93
C ASN A 645 45.78 13.33 22.91
N LEU A 646 45.01 14.42 22.80
CA LEU A 646 45.26 15.68 23.50
C LEU A 646 46.67 16.22 23.17
N SER A 647 47.05 16.22 21.90
CA SER A 647 48.34 16.71 21.38
C SER A 647 48.16 17.86 20.40
N ASN A 648 49.27 18.51 20.01
CA ASN A 648 49.32 19.52 18.95
C ASN A 648 48.27 20.63 19.11
N PRO A 649 48.39 21.46 20.16
CA PRO A 649 47.42 22.52 20.39
C PRO A 649 47.46 23.56 19.28
N GLU A 650 46.27 23.97 18.83
CA GLU A 650 46.06 25.12 17.96
C GLU A 650 45.24 26.16 18.73
N VAL A 651 45.63 27.44 18.63
CA VAL A 651 44.98 28.54 19.37
C VAL A 651 44.08 29.34 18.44
N ILE A 652 42.83 29.51 18.85
CA ILE A 652 41.83 30.32 18.16
C ILE A 652 41.47 31.51 19.06
N ILE A 653 41.73 32.70 18.55
CA ILE A 653 41.37 33.93 19.25
C ILE A 653 39.93 34.27 18.90
N GLY A 654 39.05 34.36 19.89
CA GLY A 654 37.69 34.84 19.68
C GLY A 654 37.66 36.36 19.48
N ASP A 655 36.77 36.83 18.61
CA ASP A 655 36.66 38.26 18.25
C ASP A 655 36.46 39.16 19.48
N ASP A 656 35.60 38.73 20.42
CA ASP A 656 35.35 39.46 21.67
C ASP A 656 36.61 39.56 22.54
N PHE A 657 37.44 38.50 22.58
CA PHE A 657 38.71 38.51 23.30
C PHE A 657 39.74 39.40 22.63
N GLN A 658 39.80 39.35 21.31
CA GLN A 658 40.66 40.24 20.53
C GLN A 658 40.33 41.70 20.82
N ILE A 659 39.08 42.11 20.67
CA ILE A 659 38.65 43.50 20.91
C ILE A 659 38.96 43.92 22.35
N ALA A 660 38.61 43.08 23.33
CA ALA A 660 38.77 43.41 24.75
C ALA A 660 40.23 43.51 25.18
N ARG A 661 41.10 42.60 24.73
CA ARG A 661 42.52 42.62 25.08
C ARG A 661 43.29 43.67 24.30
N ASP A 662 43.07 43.79 22.99
CA ASP A 662 43.82 44.73 22.13
C ASP A 662 43.55 46.18 22.53
N SER A 663 42.33 46.49 23.00
CA SER A 663 42.05 47.80 23.61
C SER A 663 42.96 48.10 24.79
N LEU A 664 43.22 47.14 25.68
CA LEU A 664 44.15 47.33 26.80
C LEU A 664 45.60 47.48 26.33
N VAL A 665 46.01 46.78 25.27
CA VAL A 665 47.34 46.93 24.67
C VAL A 665 47.53 48.33 24.08
N VAL A 666 46.56 48.81 23.30
CA VAL A 666 46.58 50.15 22.69
C VAL A 666 46.64 51.26 23.74
N HIS A 667 45.97 51.08 24.89
CA HIS A 667 46.01 52.03 26.00
C HIS A 667 47.23 51.82 26.94
N GLY A 668 48.21 51.00 26.58
CA GLY A 668 49.43 50.76 27.37
C GLY A 668 49.22 50.03 28.70
N LYS A 669 48.06 49.41 28.91
CA LYS A 669 47.70 48.66 30.12
C LYS A 669 48.17 47.21 30.08
N LEU A 670 48.32 46.66 28.89
CA LEU A 670 48.93 45.36 28.61
C LEU A 670 50.06 45.53 27.58
N HIS A 671 51.01 44.60 27.56
CA HIS A 671 52.14 44.66 26.64
C HIS A 671 51.77 44.14 25.24
N PRO A 672 52.36 44.71 24.17
CA PRO A 672 52.33 44.11 22.84
C PRO A 672 52.79 42.64 22.86
N PRO A 673 52.41 41.80 21.88
CA PRO A 673 51.73 42.14 20.63
C PRO A 673 50.20 42.11 20.70
N LEU A 674 49.55 42.59 19.62
CA LEU A 674 48.10 42.45 19.41
C LEU A 674 47.72 40.98 19.23
N THR A 675 46.50 40.63 19.61
CA THR A 675 46.03 39.23 19.69
C THR A 675 45.94 38.51 18.35
N ASN A 676 45.71 39.23 17.26
CA ASN A 676 45.62 38.65 15.90
C ASN A 676 46.97 38.23 15.30
N THR A 677 48.08 38.49 16.01
CA THR A 677 49.44 38.17 15.57
C THR A 677 49.85 36.73 15.88
N ASN A 678 50.78 36.19 15.10
CA ASN A 678 51.33 34.85 15.36
C ASN A 678 52.19 34.84 16.63
N GLU A 679 52.81 35.96 16.96
CA GLU A 679 53.57 36.17 18.19
C GLU A 679 52.69 35.97 19.42
N TYR A 680 51.48 36.56 19.45
CA TYR A 680 50.56 36.35 20.57
C TYR A 680 50.07 34.89 20.67
N ARG A 681 49.71 34.28 19.53
CA ARG A 681 49.35 32.85 19.51
C ARG A 681 50.48 31.97 20.05
N ASN A 682 51.72 32.27 19.67
CA ASN A 682 52.90 31.56 20.18
C ASN A 682 53.13 31.79 21.68
N ILE A 683 52.81 32.98 22.22
CA ILE A 683 52.82 33.21 23.67
C ILE A 683 51.87 32.24 24.37
N LEU A 684 50.64 32.10 23.88
CA LEU A 684 49.66 31.18 24.46
C LEU A 684 50.07 29.72 24.28
N LEU A 685 50.53 29.31 23.09
CA LEU A 685 51.05 27.96 22.84
C LEU A 685 52.16 27.56 23.83
N ASN A 686 53.07 28.48 24.14
CA ASN A 686 54.17 28.25 25.07
C ASN A 686 53.75 28.13 26.56
N GLN A 687 52.49 28.42 26.88
CA GLN A 687 51.93 28.27 28.23
C GLN A 687 51.24 26.92 28.48
N PHE A 688 51.07 26.09 27.44
CA PHE A 688 50.56 24.73 27.63
C PHE A 688 51.54 23.89 28.44
N MET A 689 51.03 23.30 29.52
CA MET A 689 51.82 22.45 30.40
C MET A 689 51.21 21.05 30.46
N GLU A 690 52.05 20.03 30.40
CA GLU A 690 51.67 18.63 30.50
C GLU A 690 52.20 18.02 31.79
N TRP A 691 51.42 17.15 32.42
CA TRP A 691 51.87 16.35 33.55
C TRP A 691 52.84 15.25 33.08
N ASP A 692 54.09 15.32 33.52
CA ASP A 692 55.05 14.23 33.35
C ASP A 692 55.05 13.33 34.58
N ALA A 693 54.51 12.13 34.41
CA ALA A 693 54.41 11.13 35.48
C ALA A 693 55.78 10.67 36.00
N LYS A 694 56.85 10.75 35.19
CA LYS A 694 58.20 10.34 35.60
C LYS A 694 58.84 11.34 36.56
N SER A 695 58.78 12.63 36.23
CA SER A 695 59.32 13.69 37.10
C SER A 695 58.36 14.11 38.21
N GLY A 696 57.07 13.77 38.11
CA GLY A 696 56.05 14.21 39.05
C GLY A 696 55.79 15.72 39.00
N LYS A 697 56.04 16.35 37.85
CA LYS A 697 55.90 17.79 37.64
C LYS A 697 55.19 18.10 36.33
N PHE A 698 54.64 19.30 36.26
CA PHE A 698 54.17 19.86 35.00
C PHE A 698 55.37 20.40 34.20
N VAL A 699 55.49 19.99 32.95
CA VAL A 699 56.52 20.43 32.00
C VAL A 699 55.89 21.12 30.80
N LYS A 700 56.64 21.95 30.07
CA LYS A 700 56.13 22.55 28.83
C LYS A 700 55.78 21.47 27.83
N MET A 701 54.57 21.54 27.28
CA MET A 701 54.07 20.59 26.29
C MET A 701 54.78 20.80 24.94
N ILE A 702 55.03 22.06 24.57
CA ILE A 702 55.79 22.43 23.38
C ILE A 702 57.22 22.76 23.81
N LYS A 703 58.17 21.93 23.40
CA LYS A 703 59.60 22.19 23.55
C LYS A 703 60.08 22.92 22.29
N LYS A 704 60.72 24.08 22.46
CA LYS A 704 61.37 24.79 21.37
C LYS A 704 62.58 24.03 20.87
#